data_AF-A0A1H9EPB0-F1
#
_entry.id   AF-A0A1H9EPB0-F1
#
_cell.length_a   1.000
_cell.length_b   1.000
_cell.length_c   1.000
_cell.angle_alpha   90.00
_cell.angle_beta   90.00
_cell.angle_gamma   90.00
#
_symmetry.space_group_name_H-M   'P 1'
#
loop_
_entity.id
_entity.type
_entity.pdbx_description
1 polymer ?
#
loop_
_entity_poly.entity_id
_entity_poly.type
_entity_poly.pdbx_seq_one_letter_code
_entity_poly.pdbx_strand_id
1 'polypeptide(L)'
;MFFANLAFYYIRFFCLFFLVVSINFFITTNSFAEISNESTTKIYGYIESNQYNPESSSIHIVGWAFNDKIQRNAIDFEIQIDGQPVKNKNFSTTVRNDLVQHFGTPAAQQAGFTLDAETSAPLYPGRHQLSITAKFDNSSSLPLTFLSGQPATFSIQSPSTPRRHWVLAGILTITIGFLLFNFRSNIWERIGIFVSQNQRGLAFSLLGIFVALVSLGITGSSVQLLLGKKGDASTPFLNTESAVQRLLLKPRPIRSDEWRVMAPNALAQVNHHPPFPIINQNIGLEGQNMLIIGMTGVPVWHPSSISRPATWGFFFLPLSQALSWHWFFPIFSCLLALWGLLNLFIPERSGRNLAASALFCLAPYAAGWSHWPLYTVFFPTAAVLLTIQISQLHSKWSIYWRSIVLGVLLAGFALILYPPWQITVASLYATLFLSYIIEQRLKLKFNKHTFAAFAIASLLCTFIIFLWWVDARDAIQAMRNTVYPGQRAALHGGDQSWLLLFRGNSNLDTLSHLKISKFNESEFSSYMVLIIPLLAFSIFSIYKKSARWTLWSGWLIFVTFLLVFYMLGVPVWFAKAIFWDVVPSLRLDLALGLSCTFALAFVEYQWTAPKSTSIILAGISMLLALAGLIFIPIEFYSSASSLFVGSVVICIFLMSYWLLRGHIAQAIALNIAIYILATVSFHPTSIAPKHVFIDKEVEKFIQKSENSSVRNRVLVISDTTAEPMSLFAAGVPVINGTFYYPQFTFWHNLKIAASEINTINRYQHLTFKLDGTQDNPFGYLVHSPALDAVQITLDATRFDFSTTGAEVLTAPEKHLNALKSNAQLHHLGNHQGWSWYAVKSSAITKPSDLKGLNVVR
;
A
#
# COMPACT_ATOMS: atom_id res chain seq x y z
N MET A 1 -30.89 22.74 -27.67
CA MET A 1 -30.99 21.58 -28.60
C MET A 1 -29.62 21.08 -29.08
N PHE A 2 -28.65 21.95 -29.39
CA PHE A 2 -27.31 21.53 -29.85
C PHE A 2 -26.50 20.71 -28.81
N PHE A 3 -26.61 21.03 -27.50
CA PHE A 3 -25.95 20.27 -26.42
C PHE A 3 -26.59 18.91 -26.10
N ALA A 4 -27.84 18.67 -26.50
CA ALA A 4 -28.51 17.38 -26.28
C ALA A 4 -28.08 16.32 -27.32
N ASN A 5 -27.74 16.77 -28.54
CA ASN A 5 -27.19 15.90 -29.58
C ASN A 5 -25.73 15.51 -29.32
N LEU A 6 -24.96 16.37 -28.64
CA LEU A 6 -23.57 16.06 -28.28
C LEU A 6 -23.48 14.95 -27.22
N ALA A 7 -24.35 14.96 -26.21
CA ALA A 7 -24.41 13.92 -25.18
C ALA A 7 -24.81 12.54 -25.75
N PHE A 8 -25.68 12.52 -26.77
CA PHE A 8 -26.07 11.29 -27.47
C PHE A 8 -24.94 10.72 -28.36
N TYR A 9 -24.09 11.60 -28.91
CA TYR A 9 -22.92 11.20 -29.69
C TYR A 9 -21.80 10.60 -28.83
N TYR A 10 -21.57 11.12 -27.61
CA TYR A 10 -20.58 10.56 -26.68
C TYR A 10 -20.98 9.18 -26.15
N ILE A 11 -22.29 8.94 -25.92
CA ILE A 11 -22.79 7.60 -25.53
C ILE A 11 -22.59 6.60 -26.67
N ARG A 12 -22.79 7.01 -27.94
CA ARG A 12 -22.50 6.15 -29.10
C ARG A 12 -21.01 5.88 -29.28
N PHE A 13 -20.14 6.86 -29.06
CA PHE A 13 -18.68 6.68 -29.13
C PHE A 13 -18.18 5.74 -28.03
N PHE A 14 -18.75 5.82 -26.83
CA PHE A 14 -18.42 4.94 -25.70
C PHE A 14 -18.88 3.49 -25.92
N CYS A 15 -20.04 3.29 -26.55
CA CYS A 15 -20.51 1.96 -26.96
C CYS A 15 -19.74 1.39 -28.16
N LEU A 16 -19.31 2.22 -29.12
CA LEU A 16 -18.53 1.78 -30.29
C LEU A 16 -17.10 1.38 -29.90
N PHE A 17 -16.47 2.11 -28.96
CA PHE A 17 -15.14 1.80 -28.45
C PHE A 17 -15.08 0.41 -27.79
N PHE A 18 -16.12 0.04 -27.02
CA PHE A 18 -16.21 -1.29 -26.40
C PHE A 18 -16.54 -2.41 -27.40
N LEU A 19 -17.30 -2.12 -28.47
CA LEU A 19 -17.56 -3.09 -29.54
C LEU A 19 -16.29 -3.37 -30.36
N VAL A 20 -15.46 -2.36 -30.61
CA VAL A 20 -14.20 -2.49 -31.38
C VAL A 20 -13.08 -3.15 -30.57
N VAL A 21 -13.05 -2.96 -29.25
CA VAL A 21 -12.09 -3.64 -28.35
C VAL A 21 -12.45 -5.11 -28.14
N SER A 22 -13.73 -5.49 -28.27
CA SER A 22 -14.18 -6.88 -28.11
C SER A 22 -14.02 -7.75 -29.37
N ILE A 23 -13.78 -7.15 -30.55
CA ILE A 23 -13.70 -7.85 -31.84
C ILE A 23 -12.25 -8.11 -32.29
N ASN A 24 -11.24 -7.52 -31.63
CA ASN A 24 -9.82 -7.63 -32.02
C ASN A 24 -8.99 -8.69 -31.26
N PHE A 25 -9.61 -9.62 -30.53
CA PHE A 25 -8.89 -10.66 -29.76
C PHE A 25 -9.13 -12.11 -30.22
N PHE A 26 -9.57 -12.29 -31.47
CA PHE A 26 -9.63 -13.60 -32.11
C PHE A 26 -9.14 -13.44 -33.55
N ILE A 27 -7.86 -13.73 -33.80
CA ILE A 27 -7.26 -14.28 -35.02
C ILE A 27 -5.73 -14.17 -34.86
N THR A 28 -5.05 -15.31 -34.71
CA THR A 28 -3.71 -15.66 -35.26
C THR A 28 -3.36 -17.06 -34.75
N THR A 29 -3.63 -18.11 -35.55
CA THR A 29 -2.71 -18.84 -36.46
C THR A 29 -1.88 -19.92 -35.78
N ASN A 30 -2.30 -21.19 -35.94
CA ASN A 30 -1.43 -22.35 -35.80
C ASN A 30 -0.94 -22.75 -37.19
N SER A 31 0.36 -22.62 -37.43
CA SER A 31 1.07 -23.21 -38.56
C SER A 31 1.80 -24.46 -38.08
N PHE A 32 1.36 -25.64 -38.50
CA PHE A 32 2.12 -26.88 -38.35
C PHE A 32 3.05 -27.02 -39.56
N ALA A 33 4.34 -27.11 -39.30
CA ALA A 33 5.34 -27.52 -40.27
C ALA A 33 5.55 -29.04 -40.14
N GLU A 34 5.38 -29.76 -41.25
CA GLU A 34 5.92 -31.10 -41.43
C GLU A 34 7.43 -31.01 -41.71
N ILE A 35 8.22 -31.81 -41.00
CA ILE A 35 9.56 -32.20 -41.44
C ILE A 35 9.71 -33.71 -41.33
N SER A 36 10.31 -34.24 -42.39
CA SER A 36 10.51 -35.60 -42.84
C SER A 36 11.29 -36.53 -41.91
N ASN A 37 10.98 -37.82 -42.05
CA ASN A 37 11.74 -38.97 -41.57
C ASN A 37 13.19 -38.99 -42.05
N GLU A 38 14.11 -39.31 -41.14
CA GLU A 38 15.32 -40.07 -41.44
C GLU A 38 15.77 -40.90 -40.21
N SER A 39 16.58 -41.92 -40.45
CA SER A 39 16.55 -43.22 -39.80
C SER A 39 17.42 -43.41 -38.54
N THR A 40 16.85 -44.20 -37.62
CA THR A 40 17.48 -45.12 -36.64
C THR A 40 18.51 -44.57 -35.65
N THR A 41 18.03 -44.12 -34.49
CA THR A 41 18.73 -44.24 -33.19
C THR A 41 17.70 -44.27 -32.07
N LYS A 42 17.69 -45.28 -31.19
CA LYS A 42 16.66 -45.39 -30.14
C LYS A 42 17.12 -44.71 -28.84
N ILE A 43 16.76 -43.43 -28.67
CA ILE A 43 16.75 -42.75 -27.38
C ILE A 43 15.38 -43.03 -26.74
N TYR A 44 15.33 -43.41 -25.48
CA TYR A 44 14.10 -43.76 -24.78
C TYR A 44 13.85 -42.80 -23.61
N GLY A 45 12.59 -42.51 -23.33
CA GLY A 45 12.23 -41.74 -22.14
C GLY A 45 10.74 -41.45 -22.07
N TYR A 46 10.23 -41.42 -20.85
CA TYR A 46 8.82 -41.16 -20.57
C TYR A 46 8.64 -40.31 -19.33
N ILE A 47 7.54 -39.56 -19.33
CA ILE A 47 6.99 -38.93 -18.14
C ILE A 47 6.12 -39.96 -17.44
N GLU A 48 6.32 -40.13 -16.14
CA GLU A 48 5.57 -41.10 -15.33
C GLU A 48 4.47 -40.40 -14.54
N SER A 49 4.78 -39.24 -13.97
CA SER A 49 3.78 -38.43 -13.29
C SER A 49 4.12 -36.95 -13.39
N ASN A 50 3.07 -36.13 -13.29
CA ASN A 50 3.20 -34.71 -13.09
C ASN A 50 2.15 -34.24 -12.07
N GLN A 51 2.48 -33.24 -11.28
CA GLN A 51 1.57 -32.66 -10.30
C GLN A 51 1.83 -31.16 -10.19
N TYR A 52 0.81 -30.37 -10.53
CA TYR A 52 0.87 -28.93 -10.33
C TYR A 52 0.50 -28.58 -8.89
N ASN A 53 1.34 -27.78 -8.24
CA ASN A 53 1.08 -27.18 -6.95
C ASN A 53 0.69 -25.70 -7.13
N PRO A 54 -0.60 -25.34 -6.93
CA PRO A 54 -1.08 -23.97 -7.09
C PRO A 54 -0.48 -22.99 -6.08
N GLU A 55 -0.05 -23.46 -4.91
CA GLU A 55 0.47 -22.58 -3.84
C GLU A 55 1.89 -22.10 -4.14
N SER A 56 2.69 -22.94 -4.79
CA SER A 56 4.07 -22.63 -5.19
C SER A 56 4.21 -22.25 -6.67
N SER A 57 3.10 -22.19 -7.42
CA SER A 57 3.08 -22.00 -8.88
C SER A 57 4.10 -22.89 -9.59
N SER A 58 4.22 -24.14 -9.14
CA SER A 58 5.25 -25.05 -9.63
C SER A 58 4.65 -26.40 -10.01
N ILE A 59 5.19 -26.99 -11.07
CA ILE A 59 4.87 -28.35 -11.48
C ILE A 59 6.01 -29.28 -11.07
N HIS A 60 5.67 -30.30 -10.30
CA HIS A 60 6.56 -31.40 -9.97
C HIS A 60 6.40 -32.49 -11.02
N ILE A 61 7.50 -32.95 -11.61
CA ILE A 61 7.52 -33.91 -12.71
C ILE A 61 8.48 -35.04 -12.36
N VAL A 62 8.02 -36.28 -12.60
CA VAL A 62 8.81 -37.49 -12.41
C VAL A 62 8.83 -38.28 -13.72
N GLY A 63 10.01 -38.73 -14.13
CA GLY A 63 10.17 -39.53 -15.35
C GLY A 63 11.56 -40.13 -15.48
N TRP A 64 11.88 -40.64 -16.67
CA TRP A 64 13.22 -41.12 -17.00
C TRP A 64 13.56 -40.86 -18.46
N ALA A 65 14.84 -40.72 -18.76
CA ALA A 65 15.34 -40.56 -20.13
C ALA A 65 16.76 -41.15 -20.25
N PHE A 66 16.96 -42.00 -21.25
CA PHE A 66 18.22 -42.71 -21.48
C PHE A 66 18.57 -42.80 -22.96
N ASN A 67 19.84 -42.53 -23.27
CA ASN A 67 20.39 -42.69 -24.60
C ASN A 67 21.19 -43.99 -24.70
N ASP A 68 20.57 -45.01 -25.29
CA ASP A 68 21.12 -46.35 -25.39
C ASP A 68 22.38 -46.44 -26.28
N LYS A 69 22.55 -45.51 -27.24
CA LYS A 69 23.72 -45.51 -28.15
C LYS A 69 25.01 -45.07 -27.45
N ILE A 70 24.93 -44.06 -26.60
CA ILE A 70 26.09 -43.50 -25.90
C ILE A 70 26.14 -43.91 -24.42
N GLN A 71 25.14 -44.68 -23.97
CA GLN A 71 25.02 -45.17 -22.59
C GLN A 71 25.06 -44.00 -21.59
N ARG A 72 24.28 -42.94 -21.84
CA ARG A 72 24.22 -41.74 -21.00
C ARG A 72 22.80 -41.33 -20.63
N ASN A 73 22.68 -40.71 -19.46
CA ASN A 73 21.47 -40.11 -18.92
C ASN A 73 21.30 -38.68 -19.46
N ALA A 74 20.08 -38.15 -19.37
CA ALA A 74 19.82 -36.74 -19.68
C ALA A 74 20.54 -35.83 -18.67
N ILE A 75 21.11 -34.73 -19.18
CA ILE A 75 21.86 -33.75 -18.38
C ILE A 75 21.05 -32.48 -18.07
N ASP A 76 20.03 -32.21 -18.87
CA ASP A 76 19.17 -31.03 -18.76
C ASP A 76 17.80 -31.27 -19.41
N PHE A 77 16.83 -30.42 -19.07
CA PHE A 77 15.45 -30.51 -19.54
C PHE A 77 14.92 -29.14 -19.94
N GLU A 78 14.41 -29.04 -21.16
CA GLU A 78 13.63 -27.88 -21.59
C GLU A 78 12.15 -28.14 -21.36
N ILE A 79 11.48 -27.21 -20.68
CA ILE A 79 10.10 -27.37 -20.22
C ILE A 79 9.27 -26.24 -20.79
N GLN A 80 8.17 -26.58 -21.44
CA GLN A 80 7.18 -25.62 -21.91
C GLN A 80 5.79 -26.00 -21.41
N ILE A 81 5.03 -25.03 -20.95
CA ILE A 81 3.61 -25.18 -20.59
C ILE A 81 2.80 -24.30 -21.51
N ASP A 82 1.83 -24.90 -22.22
CA ASP A 82 1.03 -24.24 -23.27
C ASP A 82 1.88 -23.49 -24.31
N GLY A 83 3.05 -24.06 -24.66
CA GLY A 83 4.01 -23.48 -25.60
C GLY A 83 4.87 -22.34 -25.04
N GLN A 84 4.75 -22.00 -23.75
CA GLN A 84 5.60 -21.00 -23.09
C GLN A 84 6.71 -21.66 -22.29
N PRO A 85 7.99 -21.23 -22.43
CA PRO A 85 9.09 -21.80 -21.68
C PRO A 85 8.97 -21.49 -20.18
N VAL A 86 9.30 -22.49 -19.34
CA VAL A 86 9.19 -22.42 -17.88
C VAL A 86 10.56 -22.67 -17.24
N LYS A 87 10.88 -21.92 -16.18
CA LYS A 87 12.19 -22.00 -15.55
C LYS A 87 12.31 -23.27 -14.71
N ASN A 88 13.34 -24.06 -14.98
CA ASN A 88 13.74 -25.18 -14.12
C ASN A 88 14.26 -24.64 -12.79
N LYS A 89 13.69 -25.11 -11.68
CA LYS A 89 14.04 -24.69 -10.32
C LYS A 89 14.95 -25.69 -9.64
N ASN A 90 14.56 -26.97 -9.67
CA ASN A 90 15.32 -28.07 -9.08
C ASN A 90 15.28 -29.26 -10.04
N PHE A 91 16.44 -29.87 -10.26
CA PHE A 91 16.58 -31.13 -10.98
C PHE A 91 17.40 -32.08 -10.10
N SER A 92 16.93 -33.31 -9.94
CA SER A 92 17.72 -34.37 -9.32
C SER A 92 17.51 -35.70 -10.02
N THR A 93 18.58 -36.49 -10.14
CA THR A 93 18.52 -37.84 -10.70
C THR A 93 18.06 -38.84 -9.64
N THR A 94 17.34 -39.88 -10.08
CA THR A 94 16.82 -40.93 -9.23
C THR A 94 17.26 -42.30 -9.72
N VAL A 95 17.48 -43.23 -8.78
CA VAL A 95 17.95 -44.58 -9.09
C VAL A 95 16.84 -45.45 -9.70
N ARG A 96 17.13 -46.14 -10.81
CA ARG A 96 16.20 -46.98 -11.58
C ARG A 96 16.82 -48.33 -11.94
N ASN A 97 16.70 -49.29 -11.02
CA ASN A 97 17.26 -50.64 -11.18
C ASN A 97 16.51 -51.47 -12.25
N ASP A 98 15.25 -51.14 -12.50
CA ASP A 98 14.42 -51.71 -13.57
C ASP A 98 14.96 -51.36 -14.97
N LEU A 99 15.46 -50.14 -15.15
CA LEU A 99 16.06 -49.71 -16.42
C LEU A 99 17.44 -50.36 -16.66
N VAL A 100 18.19 -50.62 -15.59
CA VAL A 100 19.44 -51.42 -15.65
C VAL A 100 19.16 -52.83 -16.17
N GLN A 101 18.08 -53.46 -15.69
CA GLN A 101 17.66 -54.78 -16.16
C GLN A 101 17.17 -54.76 -17.61
N HIS A 102 16.47 -53.69 -18.02
CA HIS A 102 15.94 -53.54 -19.38
C HIS A 102 17.02 -53.29 -20.43
N PHE A 103 17.96 -52.38 -20.15
CA PHE A 103 19.04 -52.00 -21.08
C PHE A 103 20.32 -52.83 -20.88
N GLY A 104 20.39 -53.68 -19.85
CA GLY A 104 21.52 -54.56 -19.59
C GLY A 104 22.81 -53.84 -19.17
N THR A 105 22.70 -52.62 -18.64
CA THR A 105 23.85 -51.71 -18.41
C THR A 105 23.74 -50.94 -17.09
N PRO A 106 24.82 -50.89 -16.28
CA PRO A 106 24.86 -50.06 -15.07
C PRO A 106 24.68 -48.55 -15.36
N ALA A 107 24.97 -48.10 -16.58
CA ALA A 107 24.88 -46.69 -16.95
C ALA A 107 23.43 -46.14 -16.85
N ALA A 108 22.43 -47.00 -17.04
CA ALA A 108 21.01 -46.65 -16.92
C ALA A 108 20.54 -46.48 -15.46
N GLN A 109 21.39 -46.76 -14.46
CA GLN A 109 21.02 -46.75 -13.06
C GLN A 109 20.53 -45.37 -12.58
N GLN A 110 21.03 -44.27 -13.16
CA GLN A 110 20.61 -42.90 -12.83
C GLN A 110 19.77 -42.24 -13.94
N ALA A 111 19.13 -43.03 -14.80
CA ALA A 111 18.32 -42.51 -15.90
C ALA A 111 16.99 -41.88 -15.45
N GLY A 112 16.57 -42.09 -14.19
CA GLY A 112 15.39 -41.44 -13.63
C GLY A 112 15.65 -40.00 -13.20
N PHE A 113 14.61 -39.17 -13.21
CA PHE A 113 14.67 -37.79 -12.77
C PHE A 113 13.43 -37.34 -11.99
N THR A 114 13.65 -36.36 -11.11
CA THR A 114 12.61 -35.49 -10.56
C THR A 114 12.95 -34.04 -10.89
N LEU A 115 11.93 -33.27 -11.25
CA LEU A 115 12.08 -31.94 -11.82
C LEU A 115 10.97 -31.02 -11.30
N ASP A 116 11.34 -29.88 -10.74
CA ASP A 116 10.42 -28.81 -10.37
C ASP A 116 10.55 -27.65 -11.36
N ALA A 117 9.47 -27.32 -12.06
CA ALA A 117 9.38 -26.16 -12.93
C ALA A 117 8.48 -25.08 -12.33
N GLU A 118 8.94 -23.83 -12.28
CA GLU A 118 8.20 -22.70 -11.72
C GLU A 118 7.60 -21.83 -12.83
N THR A 119 6.27 -21.68 -12.81
CA THR A 119 5.56 -20.81 -13.75
C THR A 119 5.66 -19.35 -13.32
N SER A 120 5.73 -18.45 -14.29
CA SER A 120 5.80 -17.00 -14.05
C SER A 120 4.52 -16.43 -13.42
N ALA A 121 3.40 -17.13 -13.57
CA ALA A 121 2.12 -16.83 -12.94
C ALA A 121 1.35 -18.14 -12.65
N PRO A 122 0.38 -18.12 -11.72
CA PRO A 122 -0.52 -19.25 -11.52
C PRO A 122 -1.26 -19.60 -12.82
N LEU A 123 -1.29 -20.89 -13.16
CA LEU A 123 -2.02 -21.38 -14.32
C LEU A 123 -3.54 -21.38 -14.05
N TYR A 124 -4.32 -21.14 -15.11
CA TYR A 124 -5.78 -21.12 -15.04
C TYR A 124 -6.36 -22.52 -14.75
N PRO A 125 -7.56 -22.65 -14.20
CA PRO A 125 -8.24 -23.94 -14.19
C PRO A 125 -8.48 -24.44 -15.61
N GLY A 126 -8.17 -25.71 -15.86
CA GLY A 126 -8.27 -26.27 -17.21
C GLY A 126 -7.21 -27.34 -17.47
N ARG A 127 -7.21 -27.82 -18.71
CA ARG A 127 -6.22 -28.79 -19.20
C ARG A 127 -5.07 -28.01 -19.83
N HIS A 128 -3.87 -28.22 -19.30
CA HIS A 128 -2.64 -27.60 -19.80
C HIS A 128 -1.80 -28.62 -20.56
N GLN A 129 -1.16 -28.18 -21.62
CA GLN A 129 -0.19 -28.97 -22.35
C GLN A 129 1.19 -28.79 -21.73
N LEU A 130 1.85 -29.89 -21.42
CA LEU A 130 3.21 -29.96 -20.91
C LEU A 130 4.10 -30.57 -21.99
N SER A 131 5.11 -29.83 -22.42
CA SER A 131 6.14 -30.31 -23.34
C SER A 131 7.46 -30.36 -22.60
N ILE A 132 8.10 -31.51 -22.58
CA ILE A 132 9.41 -31.69 -21.95
C ILE A 132 10.36 -32.30 -22.97
N THR A 133 11.51 -31.67 -23.13
CA THR A 133 12.56 -32.15 -24.04
C THR A 133 13.82 -32.42 -23.22
N ALA A 134 14.21 -33.70 -23.12
CA ALA A 134 15.46 -34.10 -22.50
C ALA A 134 16.65 -33.77 -23.40
N LYS A 135 17.71 -33.19 -22.86
CA LYS A 135 18.95 -32.82 -23.56
C LYS A 135 20.11 -33.72 -23.13
N PHE A 136 21.00 -34.04 -24.07
CA PHE A 136 22.19 -34.88 -23.87
C PHE A 136 23.46 -34.18 -24.41
N ASP A 137 24.65 -34.64 -23.99
CA ASP A 137 25.96 -33.99 -24.17
C ASP A 137 26.41 -33.66 -25.62
N ASN A 138 25.68 -34.08 -26.66
CA ASN A 138 26.09 -33.90 -28.07
C ASN A 138 25.00 -33.23 -28.93
N SER A 139 24.20 -32.33 -28.37
CA SER A 139 23.08 -31.64 -29.06
C SER A 139 21.90 -32.54 -29.47
N SER A 140 21.90 -33.81 -29.07
CA SER A 140 20.74 -34.68 -29.24
C SER A 140 19.69 -34.39 -28.18
N SER A 141 18.43 -34.37 -28.59
CA SER A 141 17.29 -34.06 -27.73
C SER A 141 16.15 -35.04 -27.96
N LEU A 142 15.43 -35.40 -26.89
CA LEU A 142 14.26 -36.28 -26.97
C LEU A 142 13.03 -35.59 -26.37
N PRO A 143 11.97 -35.33 -27.14
CA PRO A 143 10.68 -34.96 -26.57
C PRO A 143 10.08 -36.15 -25.81
N LEU A 144 9.75 -35.93 -24.54
CA LEU A 144 9.18 -36.95 -23.66
C LEU A 144 7.65 -36.94 -23.73
N THR A 145 7.05 -38.12 -23.72
CA THR A 145 5.59 -38.32 -23.66
C THR A 145 5.23 -39.20 -22.46
N PHE A 146 3.94 -39.28 -22.12
CA PHE A 146 3.50 -40.30 -21.17
C PHE A 146 3.66 -41.70 -21.76
N LEU A 147 3.79 -42.72 -20.90
CA LEU A 147 3.89 -44.13 -21.31
C LEU A 147 2.73 -44.60 -22.23
N SER A 148 1.59 -43.91 -22.19
CA SER A 148 0.41 -44.14 -23.03
C SER A 148 0.53 -43.57 -24.45
N GLY A 149 1.65 -42.92 -24.81
CA GLY A 149 1.86 -42.26 -26.10
C GLY A 149 1.08 -40.94 -26.27
N GLN A 150 0.38 -40.48 -25.23
CA GLN A 150 -0.34 -39.22 -25.23
C GLN A 150 0.59 -38.04 -24.91
N PRO A 151 0.32 -36.84 -25.45
CA PRO A 151 1.00 -35.61 -25.04
C PRO A 151 0.88 -35.45 -23.52
N ALA A 152 1.96 -35.03 -22.87
CA ALA A 152 1.87 -34.76 -21.44
C ALA A 152 0.90 -33.61 -21.20
N THR A 153 -0.16 -33.89 -20.45
CA THR A 153 -1.14 -32.91 -20.04
C THR A 153 -1.39 -33.05 -18.55
N PHE A 154 -1.73 -31.96 -17.88
CA PHE A 154 -2.22 -31.98 -16.51
C PHE A 154 -3.45 -31.08 -16.43
N SER A 155 -4.37 -31.44 -15.53
CA SER A 155 -5.60 -30.69 -15.35
C SER A 155 -5.59 -30.01 -13.99
N ILE A 156 -5.77 -28.70 -13.99
CA ILE A 156 -5.99 -27.93 -12.77
C ILE A 156 -7.49 -27.91 -12.54
N GLN A 157 -7.94 -28.52 -11.44
CA GLN A 157 -9.33 -28.45 -11.04
C GLN A 157 -9.69 -27.01 -10.67
N SER A 158 -10.87 -26.55 -11.08
CA SER A 158 -11.42 -25.27 -10.62
C SER A 158 -11.39 -25.23 -9.10
N PRO A 159 -10.80 -24.18 -8.48
CA PRO A 159 -10.72 -24.10 -7.04
C PRO A 159 -12.14 -24.21 -6.47
N SER A 160 -12.33 -25.16 -5.55
CA SER A 160 -13.60 -25.26 -4.82
C SER A 160 -13.93 -23.88 -4.23
N THR A 161 -15.21 -23.47 -4.31
CA THR A 161 -15.62 -22.15 -3.82
C THR A 161 -15.21 -22.01 -2.35
N PRO A 162 -14.37 -21.02 -2.00
CA PRO A 162 -13.90 -20.88 -0.63
C PRO A 162 -15.06 -20.80 0.37
N ARG A 163 -14.97 -21.50 1.50
CA ARG A 163 -16.02 -21.49 2.55
C ARG A 163 -16.41 -20.06 2.97
N ARG A 164 -15.44 -19.15 3.01
CA ARG A 164 -15.68 -17.74 3.33
C ARG A 164 -16.61 -17.05 2.33
N HIS A 165 -16.60 -17.42 1.04
CA HIS A 165 -17.51 -16.85 0.04
C HIS A 165 -18.97 -17.23 0.32
N TRP A 166 -19.22 -18.45 0.81
CA TRP A 166 -20.55 -18.86 1.28
C TRP A 166 -21.01 -18.08 2.50
N VAL A 167 -20.11 -17.88 3.47
CA VAL A 167 -20.40 -17.07 4.68
C VAL A 167 -20.72 -15.63 4.29
N LEU A 168 -19.91 -15.01 3.43
CA LEU A 168 -20.13 -13.67 2.93
C LEU A 168 -21.47 -13.56 2.18
N ALA A 169 -21.77 -14.50 1.28
CA ALA A 169 -23.05 -14.53 0.57
C ALA A 169 -24.25 -14.63 1.52
N GLY A 170 -24.15 -15.47 2.57
CA GLY A 170 -25.18 -15.60 3.61
C GLY A 170 -25.40 -14.29 4.38
N ILE A 171 -24.33 -13.64 4.85
CA ILE A 171 -24.41 -12.37 5.58
C ILE A 171 -24.99 -11.26 4.70
N LEU A 172 -24.56 -11.17 3.43
CA LEU A 172 -25.10 -10.19 2.48
C LEU A 172 -26.58 -10.43 2.22
N THR A 173 -27.00 -11.68 2.08
CA THR A 173 -28.42 -12.05 1.89
C THR A 173 -29.28 -11.64 3.09
N ILE A 174 -28.81 -11.91 4.31
CA ILE A 174 -29.50 -11.49 5.56
C ILE A 174 -29.58 -9.96 5.63
N THR A 175 -28.48 -9.27 5.31
CA THR A 175 -28.42 -7.80 5.31
C THR A 175 -29.41 -7.21 4.30
N ILE A 176 -29.44 -7.75 3.08
CA ILE A 176 -30.39 -7.34 2.04
C ILE A 176 -31.83 -7.61 2.50
N GLY A 177 -32.12 -8.78 3.07
CA GLY A 177 -33.44 -9.12 3.61
C GLY A 177 -33.92 -8.13 4.66
N PHE A 178 -33.04 -7.76 5.61
CA PHE A 178 -33.32 -6.74 6.63
C PHE A 178 -33.59 -5.36 6.02
N LEU A 179 -32.78 -4.94 5.04
CA LEU A 179 -32.96 -3.66 4.36
C LEU A 179 -34.25 -3.62 3.54
N LEU A 180 -34.61 -4.74 2.89
CA LEU A 180 -35.86 -4.90 2.13
C LEU A 180 -37.10 -4.87 3.04
N PHE A 181 -37.07 -5.52 4.19
CA PHE A 181 -38.17 -5.50 5.14
C PHE A 181 -38.45 -4.08 5.67
N ASN A 182 -37.39 -3.31 5.90
CA ASN A 182 -37.49 -1.94 6.40
C ASN A 182 -37.92 -0.90 5.34
N PHE A 183 -38.21 -1.27 4.08
CA PHE A 183 -38.77 -0.35 3.07
C PHE A 183 -40.09 0.29 3.50
N ARG A 184 -40.86 -0.41 4.34
CA ARG A 184 -42.15 0.08 4.86
C ARG A 184 -42.03 0.86 6.18
N SER A 185 -40.83 0.92 6.76
CA SER A 185 -40.59 1.58 8.04
C SER A 185 -39.96 2.96 7.85
N ASN A 186 -40.43 3.96 8.59
CA ASN A 186 -39.81 5.30 8.60
C ASN A 186 -38.54 5.36 9.48
N ILE A 187 -37.86 4.22 9.69
CA ILE A 187 -36.74 4.12 10.63
C ILE A 187 -35.57 5.03 10.23
N TRP A 188 -35.20 5.05 8.94
CA TRP A 188 -34.10 5.87 8.43
C TRP A 188 -34.38 7.36 8.54
N GLU A 189 -35.64 7.76 8.34
CA GLU A 189 -36.07 9.14 8.52
C GLU A 189 -36.02 9.54 9.98
N ARG A 190 -36.50 8.69 10.89
CA ARG A 190 -36.40 8.91 12.35
C ARG A 190 -34.95 9.04 12.81
N ILE A 191 -34.06 8.17 12.35
CA ILE A 191 -32.61 8.28 12.63
C ILE A 191 -32.08 9.60 12.06
N GLY A 192 -32.44 9.96 10.83
CA GLY A 192 -32.04 11.23 10.22
C GLY A 192 -32.48 12.45 11.03
N ILE A 193 -33.72 12.47 11.50
CA ILE A 193 -34.27 13.53 12.36
C ILE A 193 -33.54 13.57 13.69
N PHE A 194 -33.33 12.42 14.33
CA PHE A 194 -32.59 12.31 15.59
C PHE A 194 -31.18 12.90 15.45
N VAL A 195 -30.44 12.53 14.39
CA VAL A 195 -29.11 13.08 14.12
C VAL A 195 -29.15 14.58 13.91
N SER A 196 -30.12 15.07 13.12
CA SER A 196 -30.29 16.50 12.86
C SER A 196 -30.58 17.30 14.12
N GLN A 197 -31.34 16.76 15.06
CA GLN A 197 -31.68 17.40 16.35
C GLN A 197 -30.54 17.32 17.37
N ASN A 198 -29.72 16.26 17.32
CA ASN A 198 -28.71 15.96 18.34
C ASN A 198 -27.25 16.09 17.85
N GLN A 199 -27.00 16.92 16.83
CA GLN A 199 -25.67 17.01 16.18
C GLN A 199 -24.53 17.23 17.17
N ARG A 200 -24.69 18.18 18.10
CA ARG A 200 -23.66 18.48 19.12
C ARG A 200 -23.45 17.30 20.06
N GLY A 201 -24.53 16.70 20.56
CA GLY A 201 -24.46 15.53 21.44
C GLY A 201 -23.74 14.37 20.77
N LEU A 202 -24.07 14.08 19.51
CA LEU A 202 -23.40 13.03 18.73
C LEU A 202 -21.92 13.34 18.45
N ALA A 203 -21.58 14.59 18.14
CA ALA A 203 -20.18 14.99 18.00
C ALA A 203 -19.39 14.79 19.30
N PHE A 204 -19.98 15.16 20.46
CA PHE A 204 -19.39 14.89 21.76
C PHE A 204 -19.31 13.40 22.10
N SER A 205 -20.30 12.59 21.70
CA SER A 205 -20.24 11.13 21.87
C SER A 205 -19.11 10.51 21.04
N LEU A 206 -18.94 10.93 19.78
CA LEU A 206 -17.82 10.49 18.94
C LEU A 206 -16.47 10.88 19.55
N LEU A 207 -16.36 12.12 20.06
CA LEU A 207 -15.19 12.56 20.80
C LEU A 207 -14.97 11.74 22.08
N GLY A 208 -16.04 11.40 22.80
CA GLY A 208 -15.99 10.54 23.99
C GLY A 208 -15.48 9.14 23.66
N ILE A 209 -15.89 8.54 22.54
CA ILE A 209 -15.37 7.26 22.07
C ILE A 209 -13.87 7.37 21.75
N PHE A 210 -13.46 8.42 21.05
CA PHE A 210 -12.04 8.68 20.78
C PHE A 210 -11.24 8.79 22.09
N VAL A 211 -11.69 9.60 23.04
CA VAL A 211 -11.03 9.77 24.34
C VAL A 211 -10.99 8.47 25.12
N ALA A 212 -12.05 7.65 25.09
CA ALA A 212 -12.07 6.35 25.76
C ALA A 212 -11.03 5.38 25.16
N LEU A 213 -10.97 5.27 23.83
CA LEU A 213 -9.98 4.45 23.13
C LEU A 213 -8.55 4.88 23.46
N VAL A 214 -8.30 6.20 23.44
CA VAL A 214 -7.01 6.79 23.80
C VAL A 214 -6.65 6.48 25.25
N SER A 215 -7.57 6.73 26.19
CA SER A 215 -7.33 6.53 27.63
C SER A 215 -6.98 5.08 27.95
N LEU A 216 -7.63 4.13 27.27
CA LEU A 216 -7.37 2.69 27.40
C LEU A 216 -6.09 2.22 26.68
N GLY A 217 -5.43 3.08 25.89
CA GLY A 217 -4.25 2.71 25.11
C GLY A 217 -4.54 1.68 24.00
N ILE A 218 -5.81 1.58 23.57
CA ILE A 218 -6.23 0.65 22.51
C ILE A 218 -5.67 1.15 21.18
N THR A 219 -5.19 0.25 20.33
CA THR A 219 -4.71 0.61 19.00
C THR A 219 -5.02 -0.48 17.98
N GLY A 220 -5.26 -0.07 16.73
CA GLY A 220 -5.38 -0.95 15.57
C GLY A 220 -4.07 -1.12 14.79
N SER A 221 -2.96 -0.62 15.34
CA SER A 221 -1.61 -0.67 14.78
C SER A 221 -1.05 -2.09 14.72
N SER A 222 -0.18 -2.34 13.74
CA SER A 222 0.56 -3.59 13.61
C SER A 222 1.90 -3.58 14.37
N VAL A 223 2.15 -2.59 15.23
CA VAL A 223 3.44 -2.40 15.95
C VAL A 223 3.88 -3.62 16.77
N GLN A 224 2.98 -4.56 17.05
CA GLN A 224 3.33 -5.90 17.57
C GLN A 224 4.38 -6.62 16.73
N LEU A 225 4.40 -6.42 15.40
CA LEU A 225 5.39 -7.03 14.51
C LEU A 225 6.80 -6.48 14.73
N LEU A 226 6.92 -5.25 15.23
CA LEU A 226 8.20 -4.63 15.59
C LEU A 226 8.60 -4.93 17.04
N LEU A 227 7.64 -4.91 17.96
CA LEU A 227 7.90 -4.92 19.40
C LEU A 227 7.67 -6.27 20.08
N GLY A 228 7.10 -7.23 19.36
CA GLY A 228 6.75 -8.55 19.88
C GLY A 228 5.39 -8.59 20.57
N LYS A 229 4.99 -9.79 21.01
CA LYS A 229 3.72 -10.08 21.66
C LYS A 229 3.94 -10.47 23.12
N LYS A 230 3.17 -9.87 24.03
CA LYS A 230 3.23 -10.21 25.45
C LYS A 230 2.89 -11.69 25.68
N GLY A 231 3.76 -12.40 26.41
CA GLY A 231 3.62 -13.83 26.73
C GLY A 231 4.26 -14.79 25.73
N ASP A 232 4.82 -14.29 24.63
CA ASP A 232 5.73 -15.05 23.77
C ASP A 232 7.16 -14.52 24.01
N ALA A 233 8.20 -15.26 23.59
CA ALA A 233 9.56 -14.71 23.57
C ALA A 233 9.53 -13.41 22.75
N SER A 234 9.85 -12.28 23.40
CA SER A 234 9.87 -10.97 22.75
C SER A 234 10.91 -10.93 21.64
N THR A 235 10.88 -9.88 20.81
CA THR A 235 11.87 -9.71 19.73
C THR A 235 13.29 -9.88 20.27
N PRO A 236 14.25 -10.33 19.45
CA PRO A 236 15.57 -10.77 19.94
C PRO A 236 16.36 -9.69 20.68
N PHE A 237 15.92 -8.42 20.60
CA PHE A 237 16.64 -7.28 21.16
C PHE A 237 15.88 -6.51 22.25
N LEU A 238 14.57 -6.68 22.36
CA LEU A 238 13.74 -5.87 23.25
C LEU A 238 13.32 -6.66 24.47
N ASN A 239 13.25 -5.94 25.59
CA ASN A 239 12.71 -6.50 26.81
C ASN A 239 11.22 -6.90 26.62
N THR A 240 10.81 -7.99 27.27
CA THR A 240 9.42 -8.48 27.26
C THR A 240 8.36 -7.46 27.66
N GLU A 241 8.69 -6.45 28.46
CA GLU A 241 7.79 -5.35 28.82
C GLU A 241 7.49 -4.39 27.66
N SER A 242 8.33 -4.39 26.61
CA SER A 242 8.11 -3.64 25.38
C SER A 242 7.05 -4.28 24.48
N ALA A 243 6.63 -5.51 24.79
CA ALA A 243 5.75 -6.28 23.93
C ALA A 243 4.30 -5.78 23.99
N VAL A 244 3.63 -5.86 22.84
CA VAL A 244 2.22 -5.45 22.68
C VAL A 244 1.29 -6.50 23.27
N GLN A 245 0.27 -6.07 24.01
CA GLN A 245 -0.80 -6.97 24.46
C GLN A 245 -1.88 -7.07 23.38
N ARG A 246 -1.89 -8.18 22.65
CA ARG A 246 -2.90 -8.45 21.63
C ARG A 246 -4.22 -8.87 22.27
N LEU A 247 -5.32 -8.24 21.86
CA LEU A 247 -6.68 -8.59 22.31
C LEU A 247 -7.39 -9.45 21.26
N LEU A 248 -7.47 -8.97 20.02
CA LEU A 248 -8.19 -9.63 18.92
C LEU A 248 -7.43 -9.54 17.59
N LEU A 249 -7.69 -10.51 16.71
CA LEU A 249 -7.16 -10.60 15.35
C LEU A 249 -5.62 -10.63 15.29
N LYS A 250 -5.03 -10.66 14.08
CA LYS A 250 -3.58 -10.72 13.89
C LYS A 250 -3.09 -9.37 13.32
N PRO A 251 -1.86 -8.92 13.69
CA PRO A 251 -1.27 -7.77 13.04
C PRO A 251 -1.07 -8.02 11.54
N ARG A 252 -0.97 -6.96 10.75
CA ARG A 252 -0.94 -7.01 9.29
C ARG A 252 0.46 -6.69 8.77
N PRO A 253 1.26 -7.68 8.35
CA PRO A 253 2.60 -7.45 7.83
C PRO A 253 2.63 -6.48 6.66
N ILE A 254 1.56 -6.50 5.85
CA ILE A 254 1.47 -5.62 4.68
C ILE A 254 1.53 -4.13 5.01
N ARG A 255 1.11 -3.71 6.21
CA ARG A 255 1.22 -2.32 6.66
C ARG A 255 2.64 -1.97 7.11
N SER A 256 3.67 -2.48 6.43
CA SER A 256 5.05 -2.35 6.87
C SER A 256 5.53 -0.90 6.99
N ASP A 257 5.04 0.02 6.16
CA ASP A 257 5.33 1.45 6.32
C ASP A 257 4.86 1.98 7.68
N GLU A 258 3.77 1.44 8.22
CA GLU A 258 3.25 1.83 9.53
C GLU A 258 4.12 1.32 10.67
N TRP A 259 4.37 0.01 10.74
CA TRP A 259 5.04 -0.59 11.89
C TRP A 259 6.56 -0.68 11.77
N ARG A 260 7.13 -0.58 10.56
CA ARG A 260 8.57 -0.70 10.27
C ARG A 260 9.23 0.63 9.93
N VAL A 261 8.46 1.64 9.50
CA VAL A 261 9.00 2.97 9.15
C VAL A 261 8.50 4.04 10.12
N MET A 262 7.19 4.29 10.17
CA MET A 262 6.63 5.41 10.95
C MET A 262 6.71 5.19 12.46
N ALA A 263 6.23 4.05 12.96
CA ALA A 263 6.26 3.72 14.37
C ALA A 263 7.67 3.75 14.99
N PRO A 264 8.70 3.11 14.41
CA PRO A 264 10.04 3.15 15.01
C PRO A 264 10.65 4.55 14.99
N ASN A 265 10.42 5.37 13.95
CA ASN A 265 10.88 6.76 13.98
C ASN A 265 10.20 7.58 15.10
N ALA A 266 8.90 7.37 15.37
CA ALA A 266 8.22 8.03 16.48
C ALA A 266 8.72 7.53 17.86
N LEU A 267 8.92 6.22 18.01
CA LEU A 267 9.43 5.61 19.25
C LEU A 267 10.87 6.03 19.53
N ALA A 268 11.71 6.10 18.49
CA ALA A 268 13.09 6.56 18.61
C ALA A 268 13.16 8.01 19.10
N GLN A 269 12.18 8.86 18.75
CA GLN A 269 12.10 10.23 19.25
C GLN A 269 11.75 10.29 20.75
N VAL A 270 10.86 9.41 21.20
CA VAL A 270 10.49 9.26 22.62
C VAL A 270 11.70 8.77 23.43
N ASN A 271 12.48 7.84 22.88
CA ASN A 271 13.62 7.21 23.54
C ASN A 271 14.97 7.90 23.24
N HIS A 272 14.97 9.05 22.56
CA HIS A 272 16.19 9.84 22.34
C HIS A 272 16.51 10.71 23.55
N HIS A 273 17.80 11.01 23.75
CA HIS A 273 18.27 11.94 24.80
C HIS A 273 19.12 13.06 24.17
N PRO A 274 18.68 14.33 24.21
CA PRO A 274 17.38 14.83 24.68
C PRO A 274 16.21 14.35 23.79
N PRO A 275 14.96 14.26 24.27
CA PRO A 275 13.85 13.72 23.48
C PRO A 275 13.43 14.66 22.34
N PHE A 276 12.83 14.08 21.30
CA PHE A 276 12.24 14.76 20.14
C PHE A 276 13.17 15.72 19.34
N PRO A 277 14.46 15.41 19.10
CA PRO A 277 15.34 16.26 18.29
C PRO A 277 14.86 16.46 16.84
N ILE A 278 15.31 17.56 16.23
CA ILE A 278 15.16 17.80 14.78
C ILE A 278 15.96 16.76 13.99
N ILE A 279 17.22 16.53 14.34
CA ILE A 279 18.06 15.50 13.73
C ILE A 279 18.27 14.38 14.74
N ASN A 280 17.73 13.20 14.44
CA ASN A 280 17.97 12.02 15.26
C ASN A 280 19.28 11.36 14.82
N GLN A 281 20.30 11.43 15.68
CA GLN A 281 21.65 10.91 15.40
C GLN A 281 21.78 9.39 15.62
N ASN A 282 20.72 8.75 16.12
CA ASN A 282 20.70 7.30 16.34
C ASN A 282 20.44 6.50 15.06
N ILE A 283 20.22 7.13 13.89
CA ILE A 283 20.04 6.40 12.63
C ILE A 283 21.04 6.89 11.58
N GLY A 284 21.88 5.97 11.08
CA GLY A 284 22.97 6.29 10.16
C GLY A 284 24.10 7.07 10.83
N LEU A 285 25.14 7.40 10.05
CA LEU A 285 26.31 8.14 10.57
C LEU A 285 26.06 9.65 10.69
N GLU A 286 25.22 10.20 9.83
CA GLU A 286 24.94 11.65 9.77
C GLU A 286 23.66 12.04 10.52
N GLY A 287 22.89 11.03 10.93
CA GLY A 287 21.55 11.20 11.46
C GLY A 287 20.49 11.35 10.37
N GLN A 288 19.23 11.49 10.81
CA GLN A 288 18.09 11.77 9.95
C GLN A 288 17.33 12.99 10.46
N ASN A 289 17.01 13.93 9.57
CA ASN A 289 16.11 15.02 9.87
C ASN A 289 14.67 14.47 9.99
N MET A 290 14.05 14.69 11.12
CA MET A 290 12.76 14.08 11.47
C MET A 290 11.57 14.97 11.10
N LEU A 291 11.82 16.22 10.69
CA LEU A 291 10.79 17.15 10.20
C LEU A 291 10.25 16.78 8.82
N ILE A 292 11.02 16.01 8.04
CA ILE A 292 10.69 15.58 6.67
C ILE A 292 9.92 14.25 6.61
N ILE A 293 9.68 13.61 7.76
CA ILE A 293 8.87 12.40 7.80
C ILE A 293 7.40 12.78 7.49
N GLY A 294 6.91 12.26 6.36
CA GLY A 294 5.59 12.58 5.82
C GLY A 294 4.42 11.84 6.49
N MET A 295 3.26 11.84 5.83
CA MET A 295 2.00 11.26 6.33
C MET A 295 1.53 11.95 7.62
N THR A 296 1.46 11.22 8.73
CA THR A 296 1.13 11.76 10.05
C THR A 296 2.32 12.41 10.75
N GLY A 297 3.54 12.22 10.24
CA GLY A 297 4.80 12.69 10.83
C GLY A 297 5.20 11.96 12.10
N VAL A 298 6.19 12.51 12.79
CA VAL A 298 6.71 12.04 14.09
C VAL A 298 6.84 13.20 15.07
N PRO A 299 6.88 12.96 16.39
CA PRO A 299 7.01 14.04 17.36
C PRO A 299 8.41 14.68 17.30
N VAL A 300 8.46 16.00 17.14
CA VAL A 300 9.68 16.83 17.13
C VAL A 300 9.42 18.09 17.96
N TRP A 301 10.37 18.48 18.82
CA TRP A 301 10.34 19.77 19.52
C TRP A 301 10.65 20.92 18.57
N HIS A 302 9.66 21.25 17.74
CA HIS A 302 9.76 22.30 16.74
C HIS A 302 8.40 22.99 16.58
N PRO A 303 8.33 24.32 16.35
CA PRO A 303 7.06 25.06 16.22
C PRO A 303 6.10 24.47 15.17
N SER A 304 6.61 23.87 14.10
CA SER A 304 5.77 23.23 13.06
C SER A 304 4.95 22.04 13.57
N SER A 305 5.28 21.47 14.73
CA SER A 305 4.51 20.38 15.35
C SER A 305 3.11 20.82 15.77
N ILE A 306 2.84 22.12 15.91
CA ILE A 306 1.47 22.63 16.09
C ILE A 306 0.58 22.28 14.89
N SER A 307 1.15 22.13 13.70
CA SER A 307 0.45 21.75 12.48
C SER A 307 0.44 20.24 12.23
N ARG A 308 0.93 19.43 13.18
CA ARG A 308 0.94 17.95 13.12
C ARG A 308 0.11 17.33 14.26
N PRO A 309 -1.21 17.54 14.32
CA PRO A 309 -2.02 17.10 15.47
C PRO A 309 -2.03 15.60 15.74
N ALA A 310 -1.68 14.76 14.77
CA ALA A 310 -1.55 13.33 14.99
C ALA A 310 -0.39 12.97 15.95
N THR A 311 0.62 13.84 16.10
CA THR A 311 1.77 13.61 16.99
C THR A 311 1.61 14.22 18.38
N TRP A 312 0.55 14.98 18.62
CA TRP A 312 0.39 15.75 19.87
C TRP A 312 0.41 14.89 21.13
N GLY A 313 -0.20 13.69 21.08
CA GLY A 313 -0.25 12.77 22.21
C GLY A 313 1.13 12.44 22.78
N PHE A 314 2.19 12.41 21.97
CA PHE A 314 3.54 12.09 22.43
C PHE A 314 4.16 13.13 23.37
N PHE A 315 3.66 14.37 23.37
CA PHE A 315 4.21 15.45 24.20
C PHE A 315 3.64 15.49 25.62
N PHE A 316 2.48 14.88 25.87
CA PHE A 316 1.79 15.01 27.16
C PHE A 316 1.04 13.75 27.65
N LEU A 317 0.94 12.70 26.83
CA LEU A 317 0.33 11.43 27.25
C LEU A 317 1.42 10.36 27.46
N PRO A 318 1.16 9.35 28.32
CA PRO A 318 2.01 8.17 28.37
C PRO A 318 2.02 7.44 27.02
N LEU A 319 3.07 6.65 26.75
CA LEU A 319 3.34 6.10 25.43
C LEU A 319 2.17 5.30 24.83
N SER A 320 1.50 4.47 25.63
CA SER A 320 0.38 3.66 25.16
C SER A 320 -0.78 4.52 24.65
N GLN A 321 -1.12 5.58 25.40
CA GLN A 321 -2.13 6.57 25.04
C GLN A 321 -1.68 7.41 23.84
N ALA A 322 -0.41 7.80 23.76
CA ALA A 322 0.14 8.56 22.64
C ALA A 322 0.08 7.78 21.32
N LEU A 323 0.42 6.49 21.33
CA LEU A 323 0.28 5.61 20.17
C LEU A 323 -1.19 5.40 19.77
N SER A 324 -2.08 5.31 20.75
CA SER A 324 -3.53 5.25 20.49
C SER A 324 -4.06 6.54 19.86
N TRP A 325 -3.63 7.71 20.37
CA TRP A 325 -3.93 9.02 19.79
C TRP A 325 -3.48 9.09 18.34
N HIS A 326 -2.22 8.72 18.08
CA HIS A 326 -1.64 8.74 16.74
C HIS A 326 -2.42 7.84 15.76
N TRP A 327 -2.91 6.69 16.23
CA TRP A 327 -3.71 5.76 15.43
C TRP A 327 -5.12 6.28 15.10
N PHE A 328 -5.84 6.79 16.10
CA PHE A 328 -7.26 7.12 15.95
C PHE A 328 -7.51 8.57 15.48
N PHE A 329 -6.57 9.50 15.69
CA PHE A 329 -6.75 10.90 15.31
C PHE A 329 -7.16 11.07 13.83
N PRO A 330 -6.54 10.40 12.83
CA PRO A 330 -6.95 10.52 11.43
C PRO A 330 -8.42 10.16 11.16
N ILE A 331 -8.94 9.12 11.82
CA ILE A 331 -10.31 8.62 11.60
C ILE A 331 -11.32 9.62 12.13
N PHE A 332 -11.19 10.00 13.41
CA PHE A 332 -12.17 10.87 14.06
C PHE A 332 -12.10 12.30 13.55
N SER A 333 -10.90 12.82 13.26
CA SER A 333 -10.74 14.18 12.73
C SER A 333 -11.33 14.30 11.32
N CYS A 334 -11.10 13.32 10.44
CA CYS A 334 -11.68 13.28 9.10
C CYS A 334 -13.20 13.11 9.15
N LEU A 335 -13.72 12.18 9.98
CA LEU A 335 -15.16 11.94 10.15
C LEU A 335 -15.90 13.22 10.57
N LEU A 336 -15.40 13.91 11.60
CA LEU A 336 -16.02 15.12 12.12
C LEU A 336 -15.89 16.30 11.15
N ALA A 337 -14.74 16.45 10.49
CA ALA A 337 -14.53 17.52 9.50
C ALA A 337 -15.43 17.32 8.28
N LEU A 338 -15.52 16.11 7.74
CA LEU A 338 -16.39 15.79 6.61
C LEU A 338 -17.86 15.97 6.99
N TRP A 339 -18.28 15.49 8.15
CA TRP A 339 -19.66 15.66 8.58
C TRP A 339 -20.01 17.14 8.75
N GLY A 340 -19.12 17.93 9.33
CA GLY A 340 -19.26 19.38 9.45
C GLY A 340 -19.35 20.09 8.09
N LEU A 341 -18.48 19.75 7.14
CA LEU A 341 -18.48 20.33 5.80
C LEU A 341 -19.72 19.94 4.99
N LEU A 342 -20.12 18.66 5.05
CA LEU A 342 -21.33 18.19 4.38
C LEU A 342 -22.59 18.81 4.99
N ASN A 343 -22.65 19.03 6.30
CA ASN A 343 -23.74 19.78 6.95
C ASN A 343 -23.75 21.26 6.53
N LEU A 344 -22.60 21.83 6.19
CA LEU A 344 -22.56 23.19 5.64
C LEU A 344 -23.08 23.22 4.20
N PHE A 345 -22.76 22.22 3.38
CA PHE A 345 -23.22 22.14 1.99
C PHE A 345 -24.71 21.78 1.93
N ILE A 346 -25.15 20.87 2.81
CA ILE A 346 -26.45 20.18 2.76
C ILE A 346 -27.04 20.10 4.19
N PRO A 347 -27.43 21.24 4.80
CA PRO A 347 -27.81 21.29 6.22
C PRO A 347 -29.08 20.50 6.55
N GLU A 348 -29.96 20.27 5.57
CA GLU A 348 -31.24 19.58 5.79
C GLU A 348 -31.08 18.06 5.98
N ARG A 349 -29.87 17.51 5.78
CA ARG A 349 -29.65 16.06 5.67
C ARG A 349 -28.52 15.54 6.56
N SER A 350 -28.43 16.07 7.79
CA SER A 350 -27.33 15.75 8.71
C SER A 350 -27.10 14.26 8.96
N GLY A 351 -28.17 13.46 9.09
CA GLY A 351 -28.05 12.00 9.20
C GLY A 351 -27.40 11.33 7.99
N ARG A 352 -27.77 11.76 6.77
CA ARG A 352 -27.13 11.27 5.53
C ARG A 352 -25.67 11.72 5.45
N ASN A 353 -25.40 12.95 5.82
CA ASN A 353 -24.05 13.51 5.80
C ASN A 353 -23.13 12.72 6.74
N LEU A 354 -23.60 12.42 7.96
CA LEU A 354 -22.86 11.57 8.89
C LEU A 354 -22.62 10.17 8.30
N ALA A 355 -23.65 9.56 7.70
CA ALA A 355 -23.51 8.23 7.09
C ALA A 355 -22.54 8.24 5.90
N ALA A 356 -22.55 9.28 5.05
CA ALA A 356 -21.60 9.45 3.95
C ALA A 356 -20.17 9.67 4.47
N SER A 357 -19.98 10.50 5.50
CA SER A 357 -18.67 10.69 6.14
C SER A 357 -18.15 9.39 6.78
N ALA A 358 -19.02 8.63 7.44
CA ALA A 358 -18.68 7.32 8.00
C ALA A 358 -18.32 6.31 6.90
N LEU A 359 -19.09 6.27 5.81
CA LEU A 359 -18.80 5.43 4.64
C LEU A 359 -17.40 5.70 4.09
N PHE A 360 -17.00 6.97 3.97
CA PHE A 360 -15.66 7.32 3.51
C PHE A 360 -14.55 6.88 4.48
N CYS A 361 -14.76 7.06 5.79
CA CYS A 361 -13.76 6.73 6.81
C CYS A 361 -13.61 5.22 7.07
N LEU A 362 -14.68 4.44 6.85
CA LEU A 362 -14.70 2.99 7.04
C LEU A 362 -14.26 2.20 5.80
N ALA A 363 -13.89 2.89 4.71
CA ALA A 363 -13.55 2.24 3.45
C ALA A 363 -12.32 1.32 3.55
N PRO A 364 -12.28 0.21 2.80
CA PRO A 364 -11.10 -0.64 2.67
C PRO A 364 -9.80 0.11 2.36
N TYR A 365 -9.87 1.15 1.51
CA TYR A 365 -8.73 2.01 1.20
C TYR A 365 -8.12 2.66 2.45
N ALA A 366 -8.95 3.21 3.33
CA ALA A 366 -8.48 3.82 4.58
C ALA A 366 -7.86 2.78 5.51
N ALA A 367 -8.42 1.56 5.56
CA ALA A 367 -7.89 0.47 6.37
C ALA A 367 -6.54 -0.05 5.85
N GLY A 368 -6.43 -0.26 4.53
CA GLY A 368 -5.22 -0.74 3.86
C GLY A 368 -4.02 0.21 3.99
N TRP A 369 -4.28 1.52 4.09
CA TRP A 369 -3.24 2.56 4.21
C TRP A 369 -3.13 3.17 5.62
N SER A 370 -3.44 2.40 6.67
CA SER A 370 -3.26 2.80 8.08
C SER A 370 -3.88 4.15 8.44
N HIS A 371 -5.02 4.49 7.81
CA HIS A 371 -5.78 5.72 7.98
C HIS A 371 -5.05 7.02 7.57
N TRP A 372 -3.84 6.99 7.02
CA TRP A 372 -3.15 8.19 6.51
C TRP A 372 -3.90 8.95 5.40
N PRO A 373 -4.64 8.29 4.48
CA PRO A 373 -5.47 9.02 3.53
C PRO A 373 -6.52 9.90 4.23
N LEU A 374 -7.07 9.45 5.37
CA LEU A 374 -8.05 10.21 6.15
C LEU A 374 -7.41 11.45 6.77
N TYR A 375 -6.18 11.34 7.27
CA TYR A 375 -5.41 12.49 7.76
C TYR A 375 -5.18 13.53 6.65
N THR A 376 -4.90 13.05 5.43
CA THR A 376 -4.72 13.93 4.27
C THR A 376 -5.99 14.66 3.87
N VAL A 377 -7.13 14.00 3.96
CA VAL A 377 -8.45 14.61 3.67
C VAL A 377 -8.89 15.55 4.78
N PHE A 378 -8.59 15.26 6.05
CA PHE A 378 -8.98 16.08 7.20
C PHE A 378 -8.62 17.57 7.02
N PHE A 379 -7.36 17.88 6.69
CA PHE A 379 -6.90 19.27 6.62
C PHE A 379 -7.64 20.14 5.60
N PRO A 380 -7.70 19.79 4.30
CA PRO A 380 -8.40 20.62 3.31
C PRO A 380 -9.91 20.63 3.58
N THR A 381 -10.49 19.55 4.12
CA THR A 381 -11.89 19.53 4.54
C THR A 381 -12.18 20.58 5.61
N ALA A 382 -11.38 20.58 6.68
CA ALA A 382 -11.51 21.54 7.77
C ALA A 382 -11.18 22.97 7.31
N ALA A 383 -10.18 23.14 6.43
CA ALA A 383 -9.81 24.44 5.88
C ALA A 383 -10.94 25.05 5.03
N VAL A 384 -11.57 24.28 4.15
CA VAL A 384 -12.73 24.74 3.36
C VAL A 384 -13.91 25.07 4.27
N LEU A 385 -14.21 24.21 5.27
CA LEU A 385 -15.25 24.47 6.26
C LEU A 385 -15.03 25.81 6.98
N LEU A 386 -13.82 26.06 7.50
CA LEU A 386 -13.50 27.31 8.18
C LEU A 386 -13.51 28.52 7.24
N THR A 387 -13.03 28.36 6.01
CA THR A 387 -13.03 29.42 4.99
C THR A 387 -14.46 29.90 4.70
N ILE A 388 -15.40 28.97 4.54
CA ILE A 388 -16.80 29.33 4.32
C ILE A 388 -17.41 29.97 5.57
N GLN A 389 -17.17 29.41 6.75
CA GLN A 389 -17.69 29.96 8.00
C GLN A 389 -17.17 31.39 8.27
N ILE A 390 -15.87 31.65 8.07
CA ILE A 390 -15.29 33.00 8.16
C ILE A 390 -16.01 33.96 7.21
N SER A 391 -16.36 33.50 6.01
CA SER A 391 -17.05 34.29 4.99
C SER A 391 -18.56 34.50 5.26
N GLN A 392 -19.13 33.83 6.26
CA GLN A 392 -20.57 33.93 6.60
C GLN A 392 -20.80 34.58 7.98
N LEU A 393 -19.78 34.63 8.84
CA LEU A 393 -19.89 35.11 10.22
C LEU A 393 -19.92 36.64 10.34
N HIS A 394 -20.52 37.11 11.43
CA HIS A 394 -20.60 38.53 11.79
C HIS A 394 -19.67 38.91 12.95
N SER A 395 -19.36 37.98 13.85
CA SER A 395 -18.53 38.27 15.02
C SER A 395 -17.04 38.30 14.66
N LYS A 396 -16.41 39.48 14.81
CA LYS A 396 -14.97 39.67 14.54
C LYS A 396 -14.08 38.69 15.32
N TRP A 397 -14.42 38.42 16.58
CA TRP A 397 -13.63 37.51 17.42
C TRP A 397 -13.73 36.07 16.95
N SER A 398 -14.92 35.62 16.56
CA SER A 398 -15.06 34.27 15.99
C SER A 398 -14.35 34.15 14.64
N ILE A 399 -14.31 35.22 13.85
CA ILE A 399 -13.59 35.27 12.57
C ILE A 399 -12.07 35.11 12.82
N TYR A 400 -11.49 35.89 13.74
CA TYR A 400 -10.06 35.84 14.01
C TYR A 400 -9.60 34.52 14.65
N TRP A 401 -10.38 33.95 15.58
CA TRP A 401 -10.06 32.63 16.13
C TRP A 401 -10.02 31.54 15.04
N ARG A 402 -11.05 31.51 14.17
CA ARG A 402 -11.10 30.55 13.05
C ARG A 402 -9.98 30.78 12.04
N SER A 403 -9.55 32.02 11.85
CA SER A 403 -8.41 32.36 10.99
C SER A 403 -7.10 31.76 11.51
N ILE A 404 -6.85 31.82 12.82
CA ILE A 404 -5.67 31.19 13.43
C ILE A 404 -5.69 29.68 13.18
N VAL A 405 -6.83 29.03 13.46
CA VAL A 405 -6.99 27.58 13.20
C VAL A 405 -6.83 27.26 11.71
N LEU A 406 -7.37 28.09 10.82
CA LEU A 406 -7.21 27.94 9.37
C LEU A 406 -5.73 28.00 8.95
N GLY A 407 -4.95 28.96 9.48
CA GLY A 407 -3.51 29.05 9.20
C GLY A 407 -2.74 27.80 9.62
N VAL A 408 -3.06 27.26 10.81
CA VAL A 408 -2.46 26.00 11.31
C VAL A 408 -2.85 24.80 10.43
N LEU A 409 -4.11 24.72 9.98
CA LEU A 409 -4.59 23.65 9.11
C LEU A 409 -3.97 23.70 7.71
N LEU A 410 -3.81 24.90 7.13
CA LEU A 410 -3.15 25.09 5.83
C LEU A 410 -1.67 24.68 5.89
N ALA A 411 -0.96 25.07 6.95
CA ALA A 411 0.40 24.60 7.19
C ALA A 411 0.43 23.08 7.39
N GLY A 412 -0.53 22.53 8.13
CA GLY A 412 -0.62 21.07 8.34
C GLY A 412 -0.86 20.30 7.05
N PHE A 413 -1.70 20.82 6.15
CA PHE A 413 -1.87 20.24 4.82
C PHE A 413 -0.55 20.22 4.05
N ALA A 414 0.21 21.32 4.04
CA ALA A 414 1.51 21.38 3.37
C ALA A 414 2.51 20.36 3.97
N LEU A 415 2.52 20.22 5.29
CA LEU A 415 3.45 19.36 6.04
C LEU A 415 3.10 17.86 6.01
N ILE A 416 2.04 17.43 5.30
CA ILE A 416 1.83 16.00 5.01
C ILE A 416 2.97 15.42 4.18
N LEU A 417 3.57 16.23 3.30
CA LEU A 417 4.70 15.83 2.43
C LEU A 417 4.39 14.58 1.58
N TYR A 418 3.15 14.46 1.08
CA TYR A 418 2.73 13.40 0.17
C TYR A 418 1.91 13.97 -1.00
N PRO A 419 2.59 14.57 -2.00
CA PRO A 419 1.94 15.25 -3.12
C PRO A 419 0.87 14.42 -3.86
N PRO A 420 1.01 13.09 -4.09
CA PRO A 420 0.01 12.32 -4.81
C PRO A 420 -1.41 12.44 -4.25
N TRP A 421 -1.57 12.38 -2.93
CA TRP A 421 -2.88 12.59 -2.29
C TRP A 421 -3.23 14.06 -2.15
N GLN A 422 -2.26 14.92 -1.81
CA GLN A 422 -2.52 16.35 -1.62
C GLN A 422 -3.06 17.00 -2.91
N ILE A 423 -2.42 16.79 -4.06
CA ILE A 423 -2.78 17.42 -5.33
C ILE A 423 -4.18 16.97 -5.80
N THR A 424 -4.46 15.68 -5.71
CA THR A 424 -5.74 15.11 -6.16
C THR A 424 -6.91 15.56 -5.29
N VAL A 425 -6.73 15.56 -3.96
CA VAL A 425 -7.74 16.06 -3.01
C VAL A 425 -7.92 17.57 -3.12
N ALA A 426 -6.84 18.34 -3.26
CA ALA A 426 -6.91 19.79 -3.45
C ALA A 426 -7.63 20.17 -4.75
N SER A 427 -7.41 19.43 -5.84
CA SER A 427 -8.09 19.63 -7.12
C SER A 427 -9.61 19.40 -7.00
N LEU A 428 -10.03 18.35 -6.29
CA LEU A 428 -11.45 18.10 -5.99
C LEU A 428 -12.06 19.22 -5.15
N TYR A 429 -11.36 19.63 -4.08
CA TYR A 429 -11.85 20.71 -3.22
C TYR A 429 -11.94 22.03 -3.96
N ALA A 430 -11.00 22.34 -4.86
CA ALA A 430 -11.03 23.56 -5.66
C ALA A 430 -12.29 23.63 -6.54
N THR A 431 -12.64 22.54 -7.26
CA THR A 431 -13.83 22.53 -8.12
C THR A 431 -15.12 22.62 -7.29
N LEU A 432 -15.23 21.85 -6.20
CA LEU A 432 -16.42 21.87 -5.34
C LEU A 432 -16.58 23.20 -4.59
N PHE A 433 -15.49 23.79 -4.11
CA PHE A 433 -15.51 25.07 -3.41
C PHE A 433 -15.88 26.21 -4.36
N LEU A 434 -15.34 26.23 -5.57
CA LEU A 434 -15.73 27.22 -6.59
C LEU A 434 -17.22 27.10 -6.93
N SER A 435 -17.72 25.88 -7.15
CA SER A 435 -19.15 25.64 -7.35
C SER A 435 -20.01 26.15 -6.19
N TYR A 436 -19.60 25.85 -4.94
CA TYR A 436 -20.31 26.33 -3.76
C TYR A 436 -20.34 27.87 -3.69
N ILE A 437 -19.21 28.54 -3.98
CA ILE A 437 -19.14 30.01 -4.02
C ILE A 437 -20.11 30.56 -5.06
N ILE A 438 -20.15 29.99 -6.27
CA ILE A 438 -21.06 30.44 -7.33
C ILE A 438 -22.52 30.34 -6.85
N GLU A 439 -22.88 29.23 -6.21
CA GLU A 439 -24.24 28.99 -5.71
C GLU A 439 -24.62 29.93 -4.55
N GLN A 440 -23.71 30.13 -3.60
CA GLN A 440 -23.97 30.84 -2.35
C GLN A 440 -23.42 32.26 -2.32
N ARG A 441 -22.99 32.83 -3.46
CA ARG A 441 -22.32 34.14 -3.57
C ARG A 441 -23.02 35.29 -2.83
N LEU A 442 -24.35 35.28 -2.78
CA LEU A 442 -25.14 36.32 -2.10
C LEU A 442 -25.10 36.22 -0.57
N LYS A 443 -24.76 35.04 -0.02
CA LYS A 443 -24.61 34.81 1.42
C LYS A 443 -23.17 35.04 1.91
N LEU A 444 -22.20 35.06 0.99
CA LEU A 444 -20.79 35.29 1.31
C LEU A 444 -20.53 36.78 1.50
N LYS A 445 -19.81 37.12 2.57
CA LYS A 445 -19.51 38.50 2.97
C LYS A 445 -18.00 38.71 3.01
N PHE A 446 -17.51 39.51 2.07
CA PHE A 446 -16.12 39.92 1.99
C PHE A 446 -15.96 41.34 2.54
N ASN A 447 -15.92 41.46 3.87
CA ASN A 447 -15.66 42.72 4.56
C ASN A 447 -14.18 42.80 5.00
N LYS A 448 -13.76 43.94 5.55
CA LYS A 448 -12.39 44.17 6.04
C LYS A 448 -11.93 43.11 7.06
N HIS A 449 -12.81 42.58 7.90
CA HIS A 449 -12.48 41.53 8.87
C HIS A 449 -12.27 40.18 8.21
N THR A 450 -13.07 39.83 7.20
CA THR A 450 -12.88 38.62 6.37
C THR A 450 -11.53 38.67 5.65
N PHE A 451 -11.19 39.80 5.02
CA PHE A 451 -9.89 39.97 4.35
C PHE A 451 -8.72 39.92 5.35
N ALA A 452 -8.83 40.62 6.49
CA ALA A 452 -7.82 40.55 7.55
C ALA A 452 -7.65 39.12 8.09
N ALA A 453 -8.74 38.36 8.22
CA ALA A 453 -8.71 36.97 8.64
C ALA A 453 -7.97 36.07 7.63
N PHE A 454 -8.19 36.23 6.33
CA PHE A 454 -7.41 35.47 5.35
C PHE A 454 -5.95 35.89 5.31
N ALA A 455 -5.65 37.18 5.50
CA ALA A 455 -4.28 37.66 5.63
C ALA A 455 -3.58 37.04 6.87
N ILE A 456 -4.22 37.03 8.03
CA ILE A 456 -3.69 36.40 9.25
C ILE A 456 -3.45 34.90 9.05
N ALA A 457 -4.42 34.18 8.45
CA ALA A 457 -4.29 32.76 8.18
C ALA A 457 -3.11 32.48 7.23
N SER A 458 -2.97 33.28 6.17
CA SER A 458 -1.87 33.18 5.22
C SER A 458 -0.53 33.47 5.88
N LEU A 459 -0.41 34.57 6.64
CA LEU A 459 0.82 34.93 7.34
C LEU A 459 1.24 33.85 8.34
N LEU A 460 0.29 33.32 9.12
CA LEU A 460 0.55 32.24 10.07
C LEU A 460 0.99 30.95 9.37
N CYS A 461 0.30 30.56 8.28
CA CYS A 461 0.66 29.42 7.47
C CYS A 461 2.08 29.56 6.92
N THR A 462 2.38 30.68 6.27
CA THR A 462 3.71 30.99 5.73
C THR A 462 4.77 31.01 6.82
N PHE A 463 4.48 31.59 8.00
CA PHE A 463 5.41 31.62 9.11
C PHE A 463 5.75 30.22 9.63
N ILE A 464 4.76 29.36 9.85
CA ILE A 464 4.98 27.97 10.28
C ILE A 464 5.79 27.18 9.25
N ILE A 465 5.44 27.29 7.96
CA ILE A 465 6.15 26.64 6.86
C ILE A 465 7.58 27.18 6.75
N PHE A 466 7.77 28.49 6.94
CA PHE A 466 9.09 29.11 6.91
C PHE A 466 9.99 28.58 8.02
N LEU A 467 9.50 28.50 9.26
CA LEU A 467 10.25 27.90 10.37
C LEU A 467 10.64 26.46 10.05
N TRP A 468 9.70 25.65 9.56
CA TRP A 468 10.00 24.28 9.13
C TRP A 468 11.04 24.24 8.01
N TRP A 469 10.94 25.12 7.03
CA TRP A 469 11.85 25.17 5.89
C TRP A 469 13.28 25.51 6.30
N VAL A 470 13.47 26.43 7.25
CA VAL A 470 14.81 26.80 7.76
C VAL A 470 15.58 25.57 8.24
N ASP A 471 14.92 24.67 8.97
CA ASP A 471 15.54 23.49 9.56
C ASP A 471 15.44 22.23 8.68
N ALA A 472 14.56 22.19 7.67
CA ALA A 472 14.33 21.02 6.82
C ALA A 472 14.93 21.14 5.40
N ARG A 473 15.29 22.34 4.94
CA ARG A 473 15.68 22.61 3.53
C ARG A 473 16.79 21.70 3.02
N ASP A 474 17.82 21.43 3.81
CA ASP A 474 18.98 20.63 3.39
C ASP A 474 18.57 19.16 3.18
N ALA A 475 17.73 18.64 4.06
CA ALA A 475 17.17 17.29 3.94
C ALA A 475 16.20 17.19 2.75
N ILE A 476 15.37 18.22 2.52
CA ILE A 476 14.49 18.28 1.35
C ILE A 476 15.31 18.35 0.05
N GLN A 477 16.39 19.12 0.02
CA GLN A 477 17.29 19.18 -1.13
C GLN A 477 17.94 17.83 -1.40
N ALA A 478 18.47 17.16 -0.36
CA ALA A 478 19.01 15.81 -0.48
C ALA A 478 17.98 14.84 -1.05
N MET A 479 16.74 14.85 -0.53
CA MET A 479 15.64 14.03 -1.05
C MET A 479 15.28 14.35 -2.50
N ARG A 480 15.17 15.63 -2.88
CA ARG A 480 14.82 16.05 -4.24
C ARG A 480 15.88 15.65 -5.27
N ASN A 481 17.13 15.56 -4.86
CA ASN A 481 18.25 15.16 -5.71
C ASN A 481 18.43 13.63 -5.80
N THR A 482 17.59 12.84 -5.13
CA THR A 482 17.58 11.39 -5.27
C THR A 482 17.01 10.93 -6.61
N VAL A 483 17.50 9.80 -7.11
CA VAL A 483 16.88 9.07 -8.23
C VAL A 483 15.44 8.68 -7.88
N TYR A 484 15.22 8.23 -6.65
CA TYR A 484 13.88 7.95 -6.12
C TYR A 484 13.75 8.41 -4.66
N PRO A 485 12.69 9.16 -4.29
CA PRO A 485 11.58 9.60 -5.14
C PRO A 485 11.83 10.94 -5.88
N GLY A 486 12.98 11.59 -5.71
CA GLY A 486 13.23 12.98 -6.13
C GLY A 486 13.02 13.25 -7.63
N GLN A 487 13.59 12.41 -8.49
CA GLN A 487 13.51 12.54 -9.94
C GLN A 487 12.25 11.92 -10.57
N ARG A 488 11.26 11.50 -9.77
CA ARG A 488 10.00 10.87 -10.20
C ARG A 488 8.95 11.86 -10.77
N ALA A 489 9.38 12.88 -11.51
CA ALA A 489 8.50 13.86 -12.14
C ALA A 489 8.15 13.47 -13.60
N ALA A 490 7.24 14.21 -14.24
CA ALA A 490 6.80 14.02 -15.64
C ALA A 490 5.85 12.82 -15.91
N LEU A 491 5.01 12.45 -14.94
CA LEU A 491 3.90 11.53 -15.17
C LEU A 491 2.83 12.19 -16.07
N HIS A 492 2.24 11.39 -16.96
CA HIS A 492 1.19 11.84 -17.89
C HIS A 492 -0.15 11.15 -17.64
N GLY A 493 -0.22 10.15 -16.76
CA GLY A 493 -1.39 9.28 -16.60
C GLY A 493 -1.54 8.29 -17.75
N GLY A 494 -2.72 7.66 -17.88
CA GLY A 494 -3.03 6.73 -18.97
C GLY A 494 -2.43 5.33 -18.82
N ASP A 495 -1.87 5.03 -17.66
CA ASP A 495 -1.17 3.78 -17.35
C ASP A 495 -2.08 2.72 -16.69
N GLN A 496 -3.38 3.00 -16.55
CA GLN A 496 -4.31 2.13 -15.82
C GLN A 496 -5.52 1.68 -16.66
N SER A 497 -5.84 0.39 -16.56
CA SER A 497 -7.03 -0.19 -17.17
C SER A 497 -8.31 0.21 -16.42
N TRP A 498 -9.40 0.41 -17.15
CA TRP A 498 -10.73 0.65 -16.58
C TRP A 498 -11.20 -0.50 -15.67
N LEU A 499 -10.69 -1.72 -15.88
CA LEU A 499 -11.00 -2.87 -15.03
C LEU A 499 -10.60 -2.62 -13.57
N LEU A 500 -9.47 -1.95 -13.36
CA LEU A 500 -8.95 -1.65 -12.02
C LEU A 500 -9.75 -0.57 -11.28
N LEU A 501 -10.63 0.18 -11.96
CA LEU A 501 -11.58 1.10 -11.29
C LEU A 501 -12.60 0.35 -10.43
N PHE A 502 -12.89 -0.91 -10.78
CA PHE A 502 -13.89 -1.73 -10.10
C PHE A 502 -13.26 -2.71 -9.09
N ARG A 503 -11.94 -2.67 -8.89
CA ARG A 503 -11.25 -3.58 -7.95
C ARG A 503 -11.74 -3.42 -6.51
N GLY A 504 -12.22 -2.23 -6.13
CA GLY A 504 -12.86 -1.99 -4.83
C GLY A 504 -14.05 -2.92 -4.54
N ASN A 505 -14.72 -3.43 -5.58
CA ASN A 505 -15.82 -4.40 -5.45
C ASN A 505 -15.35 -5.76 -4.90
N SER A 506 -14.05 -6.06 -5.01
CA SER A 506 -13.47 -7.32 -4.51
C SER A 506 -12.96 -7.23 -3.06
N ASN A 507 -12.86 -6.03 -2.47
CA ASN A 507 -12.18 -5.81 -1.18
C ASN A 507 -12.82 -6.53 0.02
N LEU A 508 -14.08 -6.97 -0.11
CA LEU A 508 -14.72 -7.86 0.84
C LEU A 508 -13.96 -9.18 1.03
N ASP A 509 -13.25 -9.65 -0.01
CA ASP A 509 -12.31 -10.77 0.07
C ASP A 509 -10.86 -10.27 0.11
N THR A 510 -10.50 -9.41 -0.85
CA THR A 510 -9.08 -9.11 -1.15
C THR A 510 -8.37 -8.32 -0.07
N LEU A 511 -9.07 -7.52 0.75
CA LEU A 511 -8.38 -6.77 1.81
C LEU A 511 -7.72 -7.71 2.85
N SER A 512 -8.36 -8.83 3.18
CA SER A 512 -7.88 -9.76 4.21
C SER A 512 -7.25 -11.04 3.66
N HIS A 513 -7.53 -11.37 2.39
CA HIS A 513 -7.24 -12.69 1.81
C HIS A 513 -6.61 -12.65 0.42
N LEU A 514 -6.09 -11.50 -0.04
CA LEU A 514 -5.30 -11.47 -1.28
C LEU A 514 -4.06 -12.34 -1.12
N LYS A 515 -4.01 -13.46 -1.86
CA LYS A 515 -2.87 -14.36 -1.90
C LYS A 515 -2.42 -14.50 -3.34
N ILE A 516 -1.10 -14.49 -3.55
CA ILE A 516 -0.48 -14.66 -4.86
C ILE A 516 -1.03 -13.62 -5.85
N SER A 517 -0.61 -12.37 -5.68
CA SER A 517 -1.01 -11.24 -6.52
C SER A 517 0.19 -10.34 -6.82
N LYS A 518 0.20 -9.72 -8.01
CA LYS A 518 1.15 -8.66 -8.34
C LYS A 518 0.96 -7.41 -7.50
N PHE A 519 -0.25 -7.22 -6.95
CA PHE A 519 -0.53 -6.18 -5.98
C PHE A 519 -0.51 -6.77 -4.57
N ASN A 520 -0.12 -5.94 -3.62
CA ASN A 520 -0.39 -6.24 -2.22
C ASN A 520 -1.77 -5.72 -1.79
N GLU A 521 -2.23 -6.10 -0.60
CA GLU A 521 -3.56 -5.76 -0.08
C GLU A 521 -3.79 -4.24 -0.02
N SER A 522 -2.79 -3.46 0.36
CA SER A 522 -2.87 -1.99 0.46
C SER A 522 -3.00 -1.34 -0.92
N GLU A 523 -2.18 -1.75 -1.89
CA GLU A 523 -2.23 -1.26 -3.28
C GLU A 523 -3.54 -1.67 -3.99
N PHE A 524 -4.06 -2.85 -3.66
CA PHE A 524 -5.31 -3.36 -4.23
C PHE A 524 -6.57 -2.81 -3.56
N SER A 525 -6.46 -2.35 -2.30
CA SER A 525 -7.55 -1.69 -1.61
C SER A 525 -8.02 -0.44 -2.37
N SER A 526 -9.33 -0.19 -2.39
CA SER A 526 -9.96 0.90 -3.12
C SER A 526 -11.34 1.23 -2.52
N TYR A 527 -12.05 2.20 -3.11
CA TYR A 527 -13.43 2.51 -2.79
C TYR A 527 -14.37 1.77 -3.74
N MET A 528 -15.52 1.33 -3.25
CA MET A 528 -16.62 0.88 -4.11
C MET A 528 -17.35 2.09 -4.70
N VAL A 529 -17.26 2.25 -6.02
CA VAL A 529 -17.72 3.43 -6.76
C VAL A 529 -19.02 3.13 -7.51
N LEU A 530 -20.09 3.87 -7.20
CA LEU A 530 -21.39 3.79 -7.90
C LEU A 530 -21.47 4.84 -9.01
N ILE A 531 -20.54 4.80 -9.97
CA ILE A 531 -20.32 5.91 -10.90
C ILE A 531 -21.52 6.17 -11.83
N ILE A 532 -22.18 5.13 -12.34
CA ILE A 532 -23.28 5.24 -13.30
C ILE A 532 -24.50 5.97 -12.74
N PRO A 533 -25.07 5.58 -11.57
CA PRO A 533 -26.19 6.33 -11.03
C PRO A 533 -25.78 7.77 -10.67
N LEU A 534 -24.57 7.99 -10.16
CA LEU A 534 -24.09 9.35 -9.83
C LEU A 534 -23.95 10.24 -11.07
N LEU A 535 -23.49 9.70 -12.21
CA LEU A 535 -23.49 10.40 -13.50
C LEU A 535 -24.91 10.72 -13.99
N ALA A 536 -25.87 9.81 -13.78
CA ALA A 536 -27.27 10.08 -14.12
C ALA A 536 -27.83 11.24 -13.29
N PHE A 537 -27.54 11.26 -11.98
CA PHE A 537 -27.90 12.39 -11.10
C PHE A 537 -27.24 13.69 -11.55
N SER A 538 -25.95 13.69 -11.90
CA SER A 538 -25.25 14.90 -12.31
C SER A 538 -25.84 15.47 -13.60
N ILE A 539 -26.02 14.64 -14.63
CA ILE A 539 -26.57 15.04 -15.93
C ILE A 539 -27.98 15.61 -15.74
N PHE A 540 -28.83 14.92 -14.97
CA PHE A 540 -30.18 15.41 -14.73
C PHE A 540 -30.18 16.74 -13.96
N SER A 541 -29.40 16.83 -12.89
CA SER A 541 -29.32 18.01 -12.03
C SER A 541 -28.87 19.25 -12.80
N ILE A 542 -27.92 19.08 -13.73
CA ILE A 542 -27.42 20.12 -14.64
C ILE A 542 -28.48 20.47 -15.68
N TYR A 543 -29.07 19.47 -16.35
CA TYR A 543 -30.08 19.69 -17.39
C TYR A 543 -31.31 20.42 -16.86
N LYS A 544 -31.79 20.06 -15.67
CA LYS A 544 -32.94 20.69 -15.02
C LYS A 544 -32.61 21.96 -14.25
N LYS A 545 -31.32 22.33 -14.13
CA LYS A 545 -30.87 23.42 -13.27
C LYS A 545 -31.46 23.31 -11.84
N SER A 546 -31.38 22.12 -11.26
CA SER A 546 -31.74 21.85 -9.86
C SER A 546 -31.03 22.81 -8.90
N ALA A 547 -31.46 22.91 -7.64
CA ALA A 547 -30.86 23.84 -6.68
C ALA A 547 -29.32 23.74 -6.60
N ARG A 548 -28.78 22.52 -6.77
CA ARG A 548 -27.36 22.18 -6.64
C ARG A 548 -26.64 21.92 -7.96
N TRP A 549 -27.18 22.43 -9.08
CA TRP A 549 -26.62 22.15 -10.40
C TRP A 549 -25.14 22.54 -10.54
N THR A 550 -24.71 23.61 -9.86
CA THR A 550 -23.31 24.08 -9.90
C THR A 550 -22.36 23.10 -9.22
N LEU A 551 -22.74 22.54 -8.06
CA LEU A 551 -21.97 21.51 -7.36
C LEU A 551 -21.84 20.25 -8.22
N TRP A 552 -22.93 19.83 -8.86
CA TRP A 552 -22.89 18.71 -9.82
C TRP A 552 -22.03 19.00 -11.05
N SER A 553 -22.00 20.25 -11.54
CA SER A 553 -21.08 20.64 -12.62
C SER A 553 -19.61 20.56 -12.19
N GLY A 554 -19.26 21.08 -11.01
CA GLY A 554 -17.90 21.02 -10.48
C GLY A 554 -17.43 19.58 -10.24
N TRP A 555 -18.32 18.75 -9.69
CA TRP A 555 -18.08 17.31 -9.56
C TRP A 555 -17.86 16.62 -10.91
N LEU A 556 -18.71 16.89 -11.90
CA LEU A 556 -18.61 16.28 -13.23
C LEU A 556 -17.32 16.69 -13.95
N ILE A 557 -16.90 17.96 -13.85
CA ILE A 557 -15.63 18.44 -14.41
C ILE A 557 -14.46 17.66 -13.79
N PHE A 558 -14.43 17.55 -12.46
CA PHE A 558 -13.37 16.85 -11.75
C PHE A 558 -13.32 15.36 -12.11
N VAL A 559 -14.46 14.66 -12.05
CA VAL A 559 -14.52 13.22 -12.32
C VAL A 559 -14.16 12.92 -13.77
N THR A 560 -14.62 13.72 -14.72
CA THR A 560 -14.22 13.56 -16.13
C THR A 560 -12.72 13.73 -16.29
N PHE A 561 -12.13 14.78 -15.71
CA PHE A 561 -10.68 14.99 -15.77
C PHE A 561 -9.90 13.83 -15.12
N LEU A 562 -10.32 13.38 -13.93
CA LEU A 562 -9.71 12.26 -13.23
C LEU A 562 -9.74 10.99 -14.08
N LEU A 563 -10.88 10.66 -14.70
CA LEU A 563 -11.01 9.46 -15.55
C LEU A 563 -10.17 9.57 -16.84
N VAL A 564 -10.09 10.76 -17.45
CA VAL A 564 -9.20 11.02 -18.59
C VAL A 564 -7.75 10.82 -18.17
N PHE A 565 -7.31 11.42 -17.06
CA PHE A 565 -5.96 11.24 -16.56
C PHE A 565 -5.66 9.77 -16.23
N TYR A 566 -6.59 9.04 -15.62
CA TYR A 566 -6.43 7.64 -15.27
C TYR A 566 -6.28 6.71 -16.50
N MET A 567 -7.14 6.89 -17.51
CA MET A 567 -7.28 5.94 -18.62
C MET A 567 -6.56 6.36 -19.91
N LEU A 568 -6.55 7.65 -20.22
CA LEU A 568 -6.07 8.17 -21.51
C LEU A 568 -4.76 8.96 -21.35
N GLY A 569 -4.52 9.50 -20.16
CA GLY A 569 -3.44 10.43 -19.90
C GLY A 569 -3.69 11.82 -20.48
N VAL A 570 -2.78 12.74 -20.17
CA VAL A 570 -2.78 14.13 -20.63
C VAL A 570 -1.36 14.55 -21.05
N PRO A 571 -1.21 15.57 -21.90
CA PRO A 571 0.13 16.06 -22.24
C PRO A 571 0.95 16.44 -20.99
N VAL A 572 2.23 16.07 -20.94
CA VAL A 572 3.11 16.30 -19.78
C VAL A 572 3.21 17.77 -19.40
N TRP A 573 3.23 18.69 -20.37
CA TRP A 573 3.25 20.13 -20.08
C TRP A 573 2.00 20.57 -19.32
N PHE A 574 0.85 19.98 -19.63
CA PHE A 574 -0.41 20.27 -18.97
C PHE A 574 -0.41 19.66 -17.56
N ALA A 575 0.02 18.40 -17.41
CA ALA A 575 0.19 17.76 -16.11
C ALA A 575 1.10 18.60 -15.19
N LYS A 576 2.24 19.10 -15.70
CA LYS A 576 3.15 19.99 -14.96
C LYS A 576 2.49 21.31 -14.55
N ALA A 577 1.73 21.94 -15.46
CA ALA A 577 1.07 23.22 -15.18
C ALA A 577 0.05 23.14 -14.03
N ILE A 578 -0.56 21.97 -13.84
CA ILE A 578 -1.51 21.72 -12.73
C ILE A 578 -0.91 20.85 -11.61
N PHE A 579 0.40 20.58 -11.65
CA PHE A 579 1.15 19.73 -10.72
C PHE A 579 0.77 18.23 -10.69
N TRP A 580 -0.05 17.75 -11.63
CA TRP A 580 -0.42 16.33 -11.71
C TRP A 580 0.71 15.42 -12.23
N ASP A 581 1.84 16.00 -12.67
CA ASP A 581 2.98 15.23 -13.17
C ASP A 581 3.76 14.46 -12.08
N VAL A 582 3.38 14.62 -10.81
CA VAL A 582 3.89 13.84 -9.67
C VAL A 582 2.83 12.94 -9.06
N VAL A 583 1.68 12.75 -9.72
CA VAL A 583 0.56 11.92 -9.25
C VAL A 583 0.53 10.58 -9.98
N PRO A 584 0.90 9.46 -9.34
CA PRO A 584 0.71 8.12 -9.91
C PRO A 584 -0.78 7.79 -9.99
N SER A 585 -1.21 7.17 -11.09
CA SER A 585 -2.62 6.86 -11.33
C SER A 585 -3.23 5.89 -10.29
N LEU A 586 -2.43 4.99 -9.72
CA LEU A 586 -2.84 4.11 -8.59
C LEU A 586 -3.16 4.86 -7.28
N ARG A 587 -2.92 6.18 -7.20
CA ARG A 587 -3.26 7.00 -6.03
C ARG A 587 -4.54 7.80 -6.20
N LEU A 588 -5.19 7.72 -7.36
CA LEU A 588 -6.43 8.47 -7.63
C LEU A 588 -7.65 7.94 -6.86
N ASP A 589 -7.59 6.71 -6.34
CA ASP A 589 -8.68 6.08 -5.57
C ASP A 589 -9.19 6.96 -4.42
N LEU A 590 -8.29 7.67 -3.73
CA LEU A 590 -8.65 8.56 -2.63
C LEU A 590 -9.60 9.68 -3.09
N ALA A 591 -9.22 10.38 -4.15
CA ALA A 591 -9.99 11.51 -4.65
C ALA A 591 -11.27 11.06 -5.36
N LEU A 592 -11.25 9.92 -6.06
CA LEU A 592 -12.44 9.32 -6.65
C LEU A 592 -13.46 8.93 -5.56
N GLY A 593 -13.03 8.19 -4.53
CA GLY A 593 -13.87 7.81 -3.39
C GLY A 593 -14.44 9.01 -2.63
N LEU A 594 -13.62 10.04 -2.41
CA LEU A 594 -14.07 11.29 -1.79
C LEU A 594 -15.09 12.02 -2.67
N SER A 595 -14.87 12.10 -3.98
CA SER A 595 -15.81 12.72 -4.92
C SER A 595 -17.17 12.02 -4.92
N CYS A 596 -17.19 10.68 -4.84
CA CYS A 596 -18.43 9.91 -4.75
C CYS A 596 -19.13 10.11 -3.41
N THR A 597 -18.39 10.31 -2.32
CA THR A 597 -18.94 10.67 -1.00
C THR A 597 -19.69 12.00 -1.06
N PHE A 598 -19.07 13.03 -1.67
CA PHE A 598 -19.74 14.31 -1.92
C PHE A 598 -20.98 14.16 -2.81
N ALA A 599 -20.88 13.42 -3.91
CA ALA A 599 -22.00 13.19 -4.82
C ALA A 599 -23.18 12.50 -4.12
N LEU A 600 -22.93 11.47 -3.28
CA LEU A 600 -23.97 10.82 -2.46
C LEU A 600 -24.64 11.79 -1.49
N ALA A 601 -23.89 12.76 -0.95
CA ALA A 601 -24.44 13.82 -0.12
C ALA A 601 -25.23 14.86 -0.91
N PHE A 602 -24.95 15.06 -2.21
CA PHE A 602 -25.65 16.04 -3.05
C PHE A 602 -27.00 15.56 -3.56
N VAL A 603 -27.18 14.24 -3.74
CA VAL A 603 -28.40 13.62 -4.26
C VAL A 603 -29.66 14.22 -3.61
N GLU A 604 -30.62 14.62 -4.43
CA GLU A 604 -31.89 15.21 -3.99
C GLU A 604 -33.01 14.16 -4.01
N TYR A 605 -33.79 14.05 -2.93
CA TYR A 605 -34.86 13.05 -2.80
C TYR A 605 -36.02 13.24 -3.80
N GLN A 606 -36.22 14.48 -4.25
CA GLN A 606 -37.28 14.82 -5.20
C GLN A 606 -37.03 14.27 -6.60
N TRP A 607 -35.79 13.84 -6.89
CA TRP A 607 -35.49 13.17 -8.13
C TRP A 607 -35.48 11.66 -7.98
N THR A 608 -36.39 11.02 -8.69
CA THR A 608 -36.40 9.57 -8.88
C THR A 608 -36.50 9.27 -10.36
N ALA A 609 -35.62 8.40 -10.87
CA ALA A 609 -35.75 7.93 -12.23
C ALA A 609 -36.97 7.01 -12.38
N PRO A 610 -37.61 6.95 -13.57
CA PRO A 610 -38.63 5.94 -13.86
C PRO A 610 -38.13 4.54 -13.54
N LYS A 611 -39.04 3.64 -13.14
CA LYS A 611 -38.67 2.27 -12.75
C LYS A 611 -37.87 1.55 -13.85
N SER A 612 -38.28 1.66 -15.10
CA SER A 612 -37.59 1.06 -16.25
C SER A 612 -36.17 1.60 -16.40
N THR A 613 -36.00 2.93 -16.41
CA THR A 613 -34.69 3.59 -16.46
C THR A 613 -33.80 3.19 -15.28
N SER A 614 -34.37 3.11 -14.08
CA SER A 614 -33.65 2.69 -12.87
C SER A 614 -33.10 1.27 -12.99
N ILE A 615 -33.91 0.34 -13.50
CA ILE A 615 -33.49 -1.05 -13.75
C ILE A 615 -32.38 -1.10 -14.80
N ILE A 616 -32.51 -0.35 -15.90
CA ILE A 616 -31.50 -0.31 -16.97
C ILE A 616 -30.16 0.21 -16.44
N LEU A 617 -30.15 1.36 -15.77
CA LEU A 617 -28.91 1.96 -15.26
C LEU A 617 -28.29 1.14 -14.12
N ALA A 618 -29.09 0.52 -13.26
CA ALA A 618 -28.62 -0.43 -12.26
C ALA A 618 -28.04 -1.69 -12.91
N GLY A 619 -28.67 -2.19 -13.99
CA GLY A 619 -28.17 -3.28 -14.80
C GLY A 619 -26.83 -2.97 -15.46
N ILE A 620 -26.65 -1.76 -16.00
CA ILE A 620 -25.37 -1.29 -16.55
C ILE A 620 -24.29 -1.27 -15.44
N SER A 621 -24.63 -0.74 -14.26
CA SER A 621 -23.71 -0.73 -13.11
C SER A 621 -23.26 -2.13 -12.71
N MET A 622 -24.22 -3.07 -12.68
CA MET A 622 -23.99 -4.48 -12.41
C MET A 622 -23.10 -5.13 -13.47
N LEU A 623 -23.36 -4.89 -14.76
CA LEU A 623 -22.59 -5.45 -15.88
C LEU A 623 -21.15 -4.93 -15.90
N LEU A 624 -20.94 -3.64 -15.63
CA LEU A 624 -19.59 -3.07 -15.54
C LEU A 624 -18.81 -3.65 -14.35
N ALA A 625 -19.46 -3.80 -13.20
CA ALA A 625 -18.85 -4.45 -12.04
C ALA A 625 -18.54 -5.94 -12.31
N LEU A 626 -19.46 -6.64 -12.97
CA LEU A 626 -19.28 -8.03 -13.38
C LEU A 626 -18.08 -8.15 -14.33
N ALA A 627 -18.01 -7.31 -15.35
CA ALA A 627 -16.89 -7.29 -16.29
C ALA A 627 -15.58 -6.94 -15.58
N GLY A 628 -15.59 -5.95 -14.68
CA GLY A 628 -14.44 -5.57 -13.87
C GLY A 628 -13.94 -6.67 -12.92
N LEU A 629 -14.80 -7.59 -12.49
CA LEU A 629 -14.44 -8.72 -11.62
C LEU A 629 -14.09 -10.00 -12.39
N ILE A 630 -14.71 -10.24 -13.56
CA ILE A 630 -14.45 -11.43 -14.38
C ILE A 630 -13.18 -11.25 -15.22
N PHE A 631 -12.98 -10.05 -15.78
CA PHE A 631 -11.84 -9.78 -16.67
C PHE A 631 -10.64 -9.22 -15.91
N ILE A 632 -10.70 -9.11 -14.58
CA ILE A 632 -9.50 -8.79 -13.82
C ILE A 632 -8.50 -9.94 -13.99
N PRO A 633 -7.23 -9.67 -14.35
CA PRO A 633 -6.23 -10.71 -14.51
C PRO A 633 -6.15 -11.61 -13.27
N ILE A 634 -6.02 -12.93 -13.47
CA ILE A 634 -5.95 -13.90 -12.37
C ILE A 634 -4.73 -13.64 -11.46
N GLU A 635 -3.66 -13.10 -12.05
CA GLU A 635 -2.46 -12.62 -11.36
C GLU A 635 -2.70 -11.41 -10.43
N PHE A 636 -3.88 -10.78 -10.50
CA PHE A 636 -4.30 -9.74 -9.58
C PHE A 636 -5.28 -10.28 -8.53
N TYR A 637 -6.21 -11.17 -8.91
CA TYR A 637 -7.20 -11.74 -7.99
C TYR A 637 -7.58 -13.18 -8.35
N SER A 638 -6.81 -14.14 -7.84
CA SER A 638 -6.94 -15.57 -8.18
C SER A 638 -8.06 -16.30 -7.46
N SER A 639 -8.51 -15.82 -6.30
CA SER A 639 -9.48 -16.52 -5.47
C SER A 639 -10.94 -16.24 -5.78
N ALA A 640 -11.25 -15.41 -6.79
CA ALA A 640 -12.60 -15.08 -7.19
C ALA A 640 -13.44 -16.34 -7.48
N SER A 641 -14.62 -16.46 -6.85
CA SER A 641 -15.59 -17.51 -7.21
C SER A 641 -16.86 -16.90 -7.79
N SER A 642 -17.57 -17.65 -8.63
CA SER A 642 -18.83 -17.20 -9.23
C SER A 642 -19.89 -16.82 -8.19
N LEU A 643 -19.92 -17.51 -7.03
CA LEU A 643 -20.80 -17.16 -5.92
C LEU A 643 -20.46 -15.79 -5.33
N PHE A 644 -19.18 -15.51 -5.10
CA PHE A 644 -18.73 -14.23 -4.56
C PHE A 644 -19.04 -13.10 -5.55
N VAL A 645 -18.64 -13.29 -6.82
CA VAL A 645 -18.89 -12.32 -7.90
C VAL A 645 -20.39 -12.06 -8.02
N GLY A 646 -21.22 -13.12 -8.08
CA GLY A 646 -22.68 -13.02 -8.12
C GLY A 646 -23.26 -12.23 -6.95
N SER A 647 -22.80 -12.50 -5.73
CA SER A 647 -23.28 -11.81 -4.52
C SER A 647 -22.94 -10.31 -4.54
N VAL A 648 -21.72 -9.95 -4.95
CA VAL A 648 -21.26 -8.56 -5.03
C VAL A 648 -22.00 -7.78 -6.12
N VAL A 649 -22.17 -8.35 -7.32
CA VAL A 649 -22.84 -7.63 -8.42
C VAL A 649 -24.34 -7.44 -8.14
N ILE A 650 -24.99 -8.37 -7.43
CA ILE A 650 -26.35 -8.18 -6.91
C ILE A 650 -26.41 -7.01 -5.92
N CYS A 651 -25.44 -6.89 -5.01
CA CYS A 651 -25.37 -5.74 -4.10
C CYS A 651 -25.24 -4.42 -4.90
N ILE A 652 -24.38 -4.37 -5.92
CA ILE A 652 -24.19 -3.19 -6.77
C ILE A 652 -25.45 -2.83 -7.54
N PHE A 653 -26.16 -3.82 -8.08
CA PHE A 653 -27.46 -3.63 -8.70
C PHE A 653 -28.45 -3.00 -7.71
N LEU A 654 -28.60 -3.58 -6.52
CA LEU A 654 -29.54 -3.11 -5.50
C LEU A 654 -29.19 -1.71 -5.00
N MET A 655 -27.93 -1.42 -4.69
CA MET A 655 -27.49 -0.08 -4.28
C MET A 655 -27.78 0.95 -5.37
N SER A 656 -27.46 0.64 -6.63
CA SER A 656 -27.70 1.54 -7.76
C SER A 656 -29.20 1.76 -7.99
N TYR A 657 -29.99 0.69 -7.95
CA TYR A 657 -31.45 0.74 -8.11
C TYR A 657 -32.11 1.54 -6.98
N TRP A 658 -31.75 1.27 -5.73
CA TRP A 658 -32.26 2.01 -4.56
C TRP A 658 -31.88 3.48 -4.64
N LEU A 659 -30.64 3.81 -5.00
CA LEU A 659 -30.19 5.19 -5.17
C LEU A 659 -31.03 5.92 -6.23
N LEU A 660 -31.23 5.33 -7.42
CA LEU A 660 -32.02 5.91 -8.51
C LEU A 660 -33.52 6.04 -8.19
N ARG A 661 -34.02 5.21 -7.27
CA ARG A 661 -35.41 5.26 -6.77
C ARG A 661 -35.60 6.15 -5.55
N GLY A 662 -34.56 6.86 -5.09
CA GLY A 662 -34.63 7.76 -3.94
C GLY A 662 -34.43 7.09 -2.57
N HIS A 663 -34.21 5.78 -2.54
CA HIS A 663 -33.92 4.97 -1.35
C HIS A 663 -32.42 5.04 -0.97
N ILE A 664 -31.93 6.27 -0.80
CA ILE A 664 -30.50 6.59 -0.59
C ILE A 664 -29.98 5.95 0.71
N ALA A 665 -30.78 5.96 1.76
CA ALA A 665 -30.39 5.41 3.06
C ALA A 665 -30.06 3.91 2.97
N GLN A 666 -30.87 3.15 2.24
CA GLN A 666 -30.65 1.71 2.03
C GLN A 666 -29.37 1.46 1.22
N ALA A 667 -29.13 2.25 0.16
CA ALA A 667 -27.91 2.15 -0.64
C ALA A 667 -26.65 2.42 0.19
N ILE A 668 -26.66 3.49 1.00
CA ILE A 668 -25.55 3.82 1.90
C ILE A 668 -25.38 2.77 2.99
N ALA A 669 -26.48 2.31 3.61
CA ALA A 669 -26.43 1.30 4.67
C ALA A 669 -25.85 -0.04 4.18
N LEU A 670 -26.23 -0.50 2.98
CA LEU A 670 -25.65 -1.70 2.38
C LEU A 670 -24.16 -1.53 2.10
N ASN A 671 -23.75 -0.36 1.59
CA ASN A 671 -22.33 -0.07 1.34
C ASN A 671 -21.51 -0.04 2.65
N ILE A 672 -22.03 0.62 3.69
CA ILE A 672 -21.42 0.62 5.03
C ILE A 672 -21.29 -0.81 5.57
N ALA A 673 -22.33 -1.65 5.41
CA ALA A 673 -22.28 -3.03 5.86
C ALA A 673 -21.17 -3.82 5.13
N ILE A 674 -21.04 -3.64 3.81
CA ILE A 674 -19.95 -4.26 3.01
C ILE A 674 -18.58 -3.78 3.51
N TYR A 675 -18.40 -2.48 3.75
CA TYR A 675 -17.13 -1.94 4.23
C TYR A 675 -16.78 -2.41 5.64
N ILE A 676 -17.76 -2.48 6.55
CA ILE A 676 -17.54 -3.04 7.89
C ILE A 676 -17.14 -4.52 7.77
N LEU A 677 -17.82 -5.31 6.95
CA LEU A 677 -17.47 -6.72 6.76
C LEU A 677 -16.06 -6.90 6.19
N ALA A 678 -15.65 -6.04 5.25
CA ALA A 678 -14.31 -6.06 4.69
C ALA A 678 -13.24 -5.69 5.72
N THR A 679 -13.48 -4.65 6.53
CA THR A 679 -12.46 -4.04 7.41
C THR A 679 -12.41 -4.60 8.82
N VAL A 680 -13.51 -5.13 9.36
CA VAL A 680 -13.59 -5.63 10.74
C VAL A 680 -12.61 -6.78 10.99
N SER A 681 -12.37 -7.61 9.98
CA SER A 681 -11.39 -8.70 10.05
C SER A 681 -9.95 -8.23 9.84
N PHE A 682 -9.75 -7.01 9.31
CA PHE A 682 -8.45 -6.52 8.89
C PHE A 682 -7.65 -5.91 10.04
N HIS A 683 -8.28 -5.08 10.87
CA HIS A 683 -7.59 -4.37 11.94
C HIS A 683 -7.33 -5.29 13.16
N PRO A 684 -6.08 -5.48 13.61
CA PRO A 684 -5.84 -6.02 14.95
C PRO A 684 -6.47 -5.13 16.01
N THR A 685 -6.74 -5.66 17.18
CA THR A 685 -7.04 -4.85 18.37
C THR A 685 -6.07 -5.23 19.46
N SER A 686 -5.29 -4.25 19.92
CA SER A 686 -4.22 -4.45 20.89
C SER A 686 -4.11 -3.28 21.86
N ILE A 687 -3.43 -3.49 22.98
CA ILE A 687 -3.00 -2.43 23.90
C ILE A 687 -1.50 -2.18 23.64
N ALA A 688 -1.17 -0.94 23.30
CA ALA A 688 0.20 -0.51 23.06
C ALA A 688 1.07 -0.64 24.34
N PRO A 689 2.39 -0.83 24.22
CA PRO A 689 3.24 -0.99 25.40
C PRO A 689 3.39 0.31 26.17
N LYS A 690 3.74 0.21 27.46
CA LYS A 690 3.97 1.39 28.31
C LYS A 690 5.33 2.03 28.05
N HIS A 691 6.31 1.21 27.69
CA HIS A 691 7.68 1.62 27.40
C HIS A 691 8.28 0.73 26.31
N VAL A 692 9.39 1.17 25.72
CA VAL A 692 10.19 0.37 24.78
C VAL A 692 11.64 0.46 25.21
N PHE A 693 12.19 -0.66 25.68
CA PHE A 693 13.56 -0.74 26.19
C PHE A 693 14.28 -1.97 25.63
N ILE A 694 15.61 -1.86 25.58
CA ILE A 694 16.51 -2.95 25.21
C ILE A 694 16.51 -4.03 26.29
N ASP A 695 16.66 -5.28 25.85
CA ASP A 695 16.86 -6.42 26.76
C ASP A 695 18.18 -6.26 27.54
N LYS A 696 18.19 -6.65 28.82
CA LYS A 696 19.36 -6.47 29.68
C LYS A 696 20.60 -7.21 29.18
N GLU A 697 20.43 -8.37 28.54
CA GLU A 697 21.56 -9.10 27.96
C GLU A 697 22.10 -8.43 26.71
N VAL A 698 21.23 -7.81 25.91
CA VAL A 698 21.64 -7.04 24.73
C VAL A 698 22.33 -5.74 25.12
N GLU A 699 21.88 -5.07 26.19
CA GLU A 699 22.50 -3.84 26.70
C GLU A 699 23.99 -4.05 27.00
N LYS A 700 24.39 -5.22 27.54
CA LYS A 700 25.80 -5.55 27.83
C LYS A 700 26.69 -5.51 26.60
N PHE A 701 26.16 -5.85 25.42
CA PHE A 701 26.95 -5.86 24.17
C PHE A 701 27.10 -4.48 23.55
N ILE A 702 26.18 -3.56 23.85
CA ILE A 702 26.12 -2.25 23.19
C ILE A 702 26.50 -1.09 24.11
N GLN A 703 26.78 -1.31 25.39
CA GLN A 703 27.20 -0.24 26.29
C GLN A 703 28.66 0.16 26.05
N LYS A 704 28.99 1.47 26.03
CA LYS A 704 30.38 1.94 25.82
C LYS A 704 31.31 1.65 27.00
N SER A 705 30.78 1.78 28.22
CA SER A 705 31.48 1.48 29.45
C SER A 705 30.46 1.10 30.51
N GLU A 706 30.87 0.33 31.52
CA GLU A 706 30.03 0.07 32.68
C GLU A 706 29.52 1.41 33.25
N ASN A 707 28.20 1.51 33.42
CA ASN A 707 27.47 2.70 33.90
C ASN A 707 27.34 3.90 32.93
N SER A 708 27.77 3.81 31.67
CA SER A 708 27.50 4.87 30.67
C SER A 708 26.10 4.75 30.09
N SER A 709 25.39 5.88 29.94
CA SER A 709 24.13 5.94 29.17
C SER A 709 24.36 6.01 27.65
N VAL A 710 25.62 6.10 27.21
CA VAL A 710 26.00 6.17 25.79
C VAL A 710 26.20 4.76 25.26
N ARG A 711 25.52 4.46 24.16
CA ARG A 711 25.57 3.17 23.49
C ARG A 711 26.45 3.21 22.25
N ASN A 712 27.08 2.09 21.96
CA ASN A 712 27.80 1.79 20.74
C ASN A 712 26.85 1.76 19.55
N ARG A 713 27.34 2.23 18.40
CA ARG A 713 26.58 2.16 17.15
C ARG A 713 26.59 0.77 16.56
N VAL A 714 25.40 0.24 16.27
CA VAL A 714 25.19 -1.16 15.86
C VAL A 714 24.95 -1.28 14.36
N LEU A 715 25.70 -2.17 13.70
CA LEU A 715 25.37 -2.69 12.38
C LEU A 715 24.60 -4.02 12.54
N VAL A 716 23.43 -4.10 11.90
CA VAL A 716 22.59 -5.31 11.95
C VAL A 716 22.62 -6.02 10.60
N ILE A 717 23.12 -7.25 10.57
CA ILE A 717 23.06 -8.11 9.38
C ILE A 717 21.70 -8.81 9.37
N SER A 718 20.81 -8.37 8.48
CA SER A 718 19.46 -8.92 8.31
C SER A 718 18.97 -8.67 6.89
N ASP A 719 18.15 -9.61 6.39
CA ASP A 719 17.44 -9.48 5.10
C ASP A 719 16.33 -8.42 5.15
N THR A 720 15.98 -7.93 6.35
CA THR A 720 14.96 -6.89 6.55
C THR A 720 15.46 -5.74 7.39
N THR A 721 14.74 -4.61 7.34
CA THR A 721 14.99 -3.44 8.20
C THR A 721 14.26 -3.53 9.55
N ALA A 722 13.46 -4.56 9.83
CA ALA A 722 12.69 -4.64 11.08
C ALA A 722 13.61 -4.72 12.32
N GLU A 723 14.66 -5.53 12.22
CA GLU A 723 15.64 -5.74 13.29
C GLU A 723 16.38 -4.45 13.68
N PRO A 724 17.08 -3.75 12.77
CA PRO A 724 17.71 -2.48 13.13
C PRO A 724 16.69 -1.41 13.56
N MET A 725 15.51 -1.37 12.95
CA MET A 725 14.48 -0.38 13.33
C MET A 725 13.90 -0.67 14.73
N SER A 726 13.95 -1.91 15.21
CA SER A 726 13.56 -2.24 16.60
C SER A 726 14.58 -1.73 17.63
N LEU A 727 15.89 -1.83 17.33
CA LEU A 727 16.96 -1.22 18.13
C LEU A 727 16.84 0.30 18.14
N PHE A 728 16.62 0.90 16.97
CA PHE A 728 16.41 2.34 16.83
C PHE A 728 15.20 2.83 17.62
N ALA A 729 14.08 2.10 17.58
CA ALA A 729 12.89 2.41 18.36
C ALA A 729 13.15 2.45 19.88
N ALA A 730 14.11 1.68 20.37
CA ALA A 730 14.54 1.67 21.78
C ALA A 730 15.67 2.68 22.09
N GLY A 731 15.98 3.57 21.14
CA GLY A 731 16.99 4.62 21.31
C GLY A 731 18.44 4.14 21.14
N VAL A 732 18.67 3.02 20.44
CA VAL A 732 20.03 2.54 20.12
C VAL A 732 20.51 3.15 18.82
N PRO A 733 21.76 3.67 18.75
CA PRO A 733 22.35 4.11 17.50
C PRO A 733 22.57 2.95 16.53
N VAL A 734 22.06 3.04 15.31
CA VAL A 734 22.21 2.01 14.27
C VAL A 734 22.86 2.57 13.00
N ILE A 735 23.54 1.71 12.25
CA ILE A 735 24.14 2.04 10.94
C ILE A 735 23.14 1.93 9.81
N ASN A 736 22.31 0.89 9.85
CA ASN A 736 21.38 0.54 8.79
C ASN A 736 19.93 0.59 9.28
N GLY A 737 18.97 0.59 8.36
CA GLY A 737 17.57 0.87 8.67
C GLY A 737 16.85 1.52 7.51
N THR A 738 15.86 2.36 7.80
CA THR A 738 15.10 3.10 6.79
C THR A 738 15.50 4.58 6.76
N PHE A 739 16.03 5.01 5.62
CA PHE A 739 16.53 6.35 5.38
C PHE A 739 15.70 7.11 4.34
N TYR A 740 15.31 8.34 4.68
CA TYR A 740 14.60 9.23 3.76
C TYR A 740 15.52 9.81 2.67
N TYR A 741 16.83 9.88 2.94
CA TYR A 741 17.87 10.29 2.01
C TYR A 741 19.16 9.49 2.27
N PRO A 742 20.03 9.31 1.26
CA PRO A 742 21.28 8.54 1.40
C PRO A 742 22.21 9.10 2.49
N GLN A 743 22.90 8.20 3.20
CA GLN A 743 23.93 8.55 4.18
C GLN A 743 25.30 8.67 3.50
N PHE A 744 25.68 9.86 3.04
CA PHE A 744 26.82 10.02 2.13
C PHE A 744 28.18 9.67 2.76
N THR A 745 28.38 10.00 4.04
CA THR A 745 29.58 9.65 4.81
C THR A 745 29.76 8.13 4.86
N PHE A 746 28.68 7.38 5.06
CA PHE A 746 28.73 5.92 5.05
C PHE A 746 29.20 5.37 3.69
N TRP A 747 28.59 5.85 2.60
CA TRP A 747 28.96 5.40 1.25
C TRP A 747 30.36 5.85 0.82
N HIS A 748 30.81 7.02 1.29
CA HIS A 748 32.17 7.50 1.08
C HIS A 748 33.21 6.61 1.78
N ASN A 749 32.96 6.22 3.03
CA ASN A 749 33.86 5.34 3.78
C ASN A 749 33.97 3.95 3.15
N LEU A 750 32.89 3.45 2.54
CA LEU A 750 32.91 2.22 1.74
C LEU A 750 33.62 2.35 0.38
N LYS A 751 34.03 3.57 -0.01
CA LYS A 751 34.68 3.85 -1.31
C LYS A 751 33.84 3.38 -2.50
N ILE A 752 32.54 3.64 -2.45
CA ILE A 752 31.60 3.27 -3.52
C ILE A 752 32.06 3.80 -4.88
N ALA A 753 31.94 2.99 -5.93
CA ALA A 753 32.33 3.43 -7.27
C ALA A 753 31.36 4.49 -7.80
N ALA A 754 31.86 5.43 -8.60
CA ALA A 754 31.02 6.49 -9.20
C ALA A 754 29.86 5.92 -10.05
N SER A 755 30.07 4.76 -10.68
CA SER A 755 29.04 4.03 -11.45
C SER A 755 27.88 3.51 -10.59
N GLU A 756 28.09 3.32 -9.29
CA GLU A 756 27.10 2.77 -8.36
C GLU A 756 26.28 3.86 -7.64
N ILE A 757 26.61 5.14 -7.85
CA ILE A 757 25.92 6.27 -7.19
C ILE A 757 24.41 6.21 -7.45
N ASN A 758 23.98 5.92 -8.68
CA ASN A 758 22.54 5.83 -9.00
C ASN A 758 21.84 4.67 -8.28
N THR A 759 22.58 3.62 -7.91
CA THR A 759 22.07 2.49 -7.12
C THR A 759 21.80 2.93 -5.68
N ILE A 760 22.68 3.73 -5.09
CA ILE A 760 22.56 4.16 -3.69
C ILE A 760 21.78 5.49 -3.54
N ASN A 761 21.69 6.34 -4.55
CA ASN A 761 21.08 7.66 -4.44
C ASN A 761 19.54 7.62 -4.44
N ARG A 762 18.95 7.14 -3.35
CA ARG A 762 17.50 6.94 -3.18
C ARG A 762 17.09 6.96 -1.70
N TYR A 763 15.79 7.03 -1.45
CA TYR A 763 15.18 6.54 -0.21
C TYR A 763 15.57 5.07 -0.02
N GLN A 764 16.03 4.67 1.18
CA GLN A 764 16.64 3.37 1.38
C GLN A 764 16.02 2.59 2.53
N HIS A 765 15.46 1.43 2.25
CA HIS A 765 15.53 0.29 3.16
C HIS A 765 16.92 -0.36 3.02
N LEU A 766 17.88 0.09 3.83
CA LEU A 766 19.27 -0.36 3.77
C LEU A 766 19.45 -1.66 4.56
N THR A 767 19.71 -2.76 3.86
CA THR A 767 19.91 -4.10 4.44
C THR A 767 21.29 -4.66 4.14
N PHE A 768 21.74 -5.59 4.97
CA PHE A 768 23.02 -6.25 4.85
C PHE A 768 22.83 -7.75 4.91
N LYS A 769 23.35 -8.45 3.90
CA LYS A 769 23.27 -9.90 3.78
C LYS A 769 24.67 -10.49 3.66
N LEU A 770 24.87 -11.66 4.24
CA LEU A 770 26.09 -12.44 4.04
C LEU A 770 25.82 -13.48 2.94
N ASP A 771 26.61 -13.42 1.89
CA ASP A 771 26.61 -14.39 0.78
C ASP A 771 28.07 -14.57 0.34
N GLY A 772 28.40 -15.74 -0.22
CA GLY A 772 29.79 -16.19 -0.46
C GLY A 772 30.67 -15.26 -1.32
N THR A 773 31.87 -15.74 -1.65
CA THR A 773 32.97 -14.96 -2.27
C THR A 773 32.51 -13.97 -3.34
N GLN A 774 32.60 -12.69 -3.03
CA GLN A 774 32.32 -11.59 -3.96
C GLN A 774 33.53 -11.30 -4.85
N ASP A 775 33.36 -11.17 -6.16
CA ASP A 775 34.48 -10.86 -7.07
C ASP A 775 35.07 -9.45 -6.84
N ASN A 776 34.38 -8.61 -6.06
CA ASN A 776 34.86 -7.28 -5.67
C ASN A 776 36.09 -7.37 -4.72
N PRO A 777 37.18 -6.61 -4.99
CA PRO A 777 38.36 -6.57 -4.11
C PRO A 777 38.07 -6.10 -2.68
N PHE A 778 36.99 -5.33 -2.46
CA PHE A 778 36.56 -4.86 -1.14
C PHE A 778 35.64 -5.84 -0.40
N GLY A 779 35.30 -6.99 -1.01
CA GLY A 779 34.51 -8.03 -0.36
C GLY A 779 33.02 -7.70 -0.19
N TYR A 780 32.45 -6.79 -1.00
CA TYR A 780 31.02 -6.49 -0.99
C TYR A 780 30.44 -6.26 -2.40
N LEU A 781 29.12 -6.39 -2.53
CA LEU A 781 28.33 -6.01 -3.71
C LEU A 781 27.14 -5.15 -3.28
N VAL A 782 26.89 -4.06 -3.99
CA VAL A 782 25.72 -3.20 -3.76
C VAL A 782 24.74 -3.38 -4.91
N HIS A 783 23.47 -3.60 -4.57
CA HIS A 783 22.40 -3.61 -5.55
C HIS A 783 21.10 -3.06 -4.96
N SER A 784 20.16 -2.73 -5.84
CA SER A 784 18.86 -2.18 -5.47
C SER A 784 17.76 -3.12 -5.97
N PRO A 785 17.28 -4.06 -5.12
CA PRO A 785 16.30 -5.06 -5.53
C PRO A 785 14.89 -4.48 -5.75
N ALA A 786 14.62 -3.29 -5.20
CA ALA A 786 13.39 -2.53 -5.38
C ALA A 786 13.70 -1.02 -5.42
N LEU A 787 12.76 -0.21 -5.91
CA LEU A 787 12.95 1.24 -6.09
C LEU A 787 13.39 1.97 -4.81
N ASP A 788 12.93 1.49 -3.65
CA ASP A 788 13.13 2.06 -2.32
C ASP A 788 14.05 1.19 -1.42
N ALA A 789 14.72 0.19 -1.99
CA ALA A 789 15.58 -0.72 -1.24
C ALA A 789 17.03 -0.67 -1.74
N VAL A 790 17.96 -0.75 -0.80
CA VAL A 790 19.40 -0.91 -1.07
C VAL A 790 19.90 -2.08 -0.25
N GLN A 791 20.53 -3.06 -0.89
CA GLN A 791 21.08 -4.23 -0.23
C GLN A 791 22.58 -4.30 -0.49
N ILE A 792 23.33 -4.49 0.60
CA ILE A 792 24.76 -4.78 0.55
C ILE A 792 24.96 -6.26 0.88
N THR A 793 25.52 -6.99 -0.08
CA THR A 793 25.94 -8.38 0.11
C THR A 793 27.42 -8.41 0.47
N LEU A 794 27.78 -9.10 1.54
CA LEU A 794 29.12 -9.10 2.12
C LEU A 794 29.76 -10.48 2.10
N ASP A 795 31.05 -10.54 1.75
CA ASP A 795 31.93 -11.65 2.10
C ASP A 795 32.38 -11.48 3.55
N ALA A 796 31.84 -12.34 4.42
CA ALA A 796 32.06 -12.29 5.86
C ALA A 796 33.55 -12.27 6.26
N THR A 797 34.42 -12.91 5.47
CA THR A 797 35.84 -13.11 5.81
C THR A 797 36.72 -11.97 5.33
N ARG A 798 36.38 -11.36 4.18
CA ARG A 798 37.20 -10.34 3.53
C ARG A 798 36.73 -8.92 3.78
N PHE A 799 35.45 -8.71 4.08
CA PHE A 799 34.91 -7.37 4.26
C PHE A 799 35.50 -6.66 5.49
N ASP A 800 35.94 -5.41 5.31
CA ASP A 800 36.46 -4.58 6.39
C ASP A 800 35.32 -3.83 7.10
N PHE A 801 34.81 -4.42 8.18
CA PHE A 801 33.73 -3.84 8.97
C PHE A 801 34.08 -2.49 9.62
N SER A 802 35.36 -2.16 9.79
CA SER A 802 35.77 -0.87 10.40
C SER A 802 35.38 0.33 9.53
N THR A 803 35.20 0.13 8.22
CA THR A 803 34.77 1.16 7.25
C THR A 803 33.31 1.56 7.40
N THR A 804 32.48 0.73 8.05
CA THR A 804 31.05 1.00 8.20
C THR A 804 30.75 2.09 9.22
N GLY A 805 31.71 2.37 10.13
CA GLY A 805 31.49 3.22 11.29
C GLY A 805 30.71 2.55 12.44
N ALA A 806 30.41 1.25 12.32
CA ALA A 806 29.87 0.46 13.41
C ALA A 806 30.91 0.24 14.52
N GLU A 807 30.48 0.29 15.77
CA GLU A 807 31.28 -0.11 16.93
C GLU A 807 30.93 -1.55 17.35
N VAL A 808 29.69 -1.96 17.10
CA VAL A 808 29.18 -3.31 17.37
C VAL A 808 28.47 -3.84 16.13
N LEU A 809 28.62 -5.12 15.87
CA LEU A 809 27.90 -5.86 14.83
C LEU A 809 27.03 -6.94 15.47
N THR A 810 25.83 -7.13 14.95
CA THR A 810 24.97 -8.26 15.29
C THR A 810 24.45 -8.97 14.05
N ALA A 811 24.40 -10.30 14.10
CA ALA A 811 23.97 -11.16 12.99
C ALA A 811 23.31 -12.44 13.53
N PRO A 812 22.42 -13.09 12.75
CA PRO A 812 21.88 -14.40 13.13
C PRO A 812 22.99 -15.43 13.37
N GLU A 813 22.83 -16.29 14.38
CA GLU A 813 23.83 -17.29 14.79
C GLU A 813 24.24 -18.26 13.67
N LYS A 814 23.40 -18.44 12.64
CA LYS A 814 23.74 -19.21 11.44
C LYS A 814 25.00 -18.69 10.72
N HIS A 815 25.38 -17.43 10.94
CA HIS A 815 26.56 -16.79 10.35
C HIS A 815 27.78 -16.77 11.28
N LEU A 816 27.69 -17.36 12.48
CA LEU A 816 28.72 -17.31 13.51
C LEU A 816 30.09 -17.74 13.00
N ASN A 817 30.16 -18.89 12.31
CA ASN A 817 31.42 -19.44 11.83
C ASN A 817 32.07 -18.55 10.76
N ALA A 818 31.28 -17.92 9.90
CA ALA A 818 31.76 -17.06 8.83
C ALA A 818 32.28 -15.71 9.35
N LEU A 819 31.67 -15.16 10.40
CA LEU A 819 32.07 -13.87 10.99
C LEU A 819 33.21 -14.01 12.00
N LYS A 820 33.30 -15.13 12.72
CA LYS A 820 34.40 -15.39 13.67
C LYS A 820 35.79 -15.41 13.05
N SER A 821 35.89 -15.75 11.76
CA SER A 821 37.16 -15.75 11.04
C SER A 821 37.60 -14.37 10.55
N ASN A 822 36.74 -13.35 10.65
CA ASN A 822 37.09 -11.99 10.24
C ASN A 822 38.01 -11.32 11.27
N ALA A 823 39.17 -10.83 10.81
CA ALA A 823 40.18 -10.23 11.68
C ALA A 823 39.72 -8.96 12.42
N GLN A 824 38.71 -8.26 11.91
CA GLN A 824 38.17 -7.01 12.48
C GLN A 824 37.10 -7.23 13.55
N LEU A 825 36.59 -8.45 13.70
CA LEU A 825 35.51 -8.76 14.62
C LEU A 825 36.04 -9.51 15.84
N HIS A 826 35.57 -9.10 17.02
CA HIS A 826 35.79 -9.82 18.27
C HIS A 826 34.44 -10.28 18.83
N HIS A 827 34.23 -11.58 18.94
CA HIS A 827 32.96 -12.14 19.44
C HIS A 827 32.74 -11.77 20.91
N LEU A 828 31.58 -11.16 21.19
CA LEU A 828 31.19 -10.73 22.54
C LEU A 828 30.28 -11.75 23.22
N GLY A 829 29.44 -12.44 22.46
CA GLY A 829 28.48 -13.40 22.99
C GLY A 829 27.33 -13.69 22.04
N ASN A 830 26.38 -14.50 22.51
CA ASN A 830 25.17 -14.85 21.78
C ASN A 830 23.95 -14.60 22.68
N HIS A 831 22.83 -14.20 22.08
CA HIS A 831 21.56 -14.03 22.76
C HIS A 831 20.40 -14.24 21.79
N GLN A 832 19.42 -15.09 22.16
CA GLN A 832 18.17 -15.31 21.42
C GLN A 832 18.36 -15.61 19.91
N GLY A 833 19.38 -16.39 19.54
CA GLY A 833 19.65 -16.74 18.14
C GLY A 833 20.48 -15.70 17.37
N TRP A 834 21.03 -14.70 18.05
CA TRP A 834 21.88 -13.65 17.48
C TRP A 834 23.26 -13.62 18.13
N SER A 835 24.29 -13.45 17.30
CA SER A 835 25.68 -13.31 17.70
C SER A 835 26.13 -11.86 17.64
N TRP A 836 26.83 -11.41 18.68
CA TRP A 836 27.29 -10.04 18.84
C TRP A 836 28.82 -9.96 18.79
N TYR A 837 29.32 -8.91 18.15
CA TYR A 837 30.75 -8.69 17.92
C TYR A 837 31.12 -7.23 18.15
N ALA A 838 32.27 -6.97 18.76
CA ALA A 838 32.92 -5.67 18.73
C ALA A 838 33.71 -5.53 17.43
N VAL A 839 33.67 -4.34 16.84
CA VAL A 839 34.46 -3.99 15.65
C VAL A 839 35.75 -3.30 16.10
N LYS A 840 36.91 -3.78 15.64
CA LYS A 840 38.21 -3.17 15.94
C LYS A 840 38.28 -1.75 15.36
N SER A 841 38.92 -0.83 16.11
CA SER A 841 38.78 0.63 16.00
C SER A 841 38.60 1.19 14.59
N SER A 842 37.60 2.05 14.44
CA SER A 842 37.26 2.73 13.19
C SER A 842 38.22 3.89 12.89
N ALA A 843 38.81 3.90 11.70
CA ALA A 843 39.43 5.09 11.14
C ALA A 843 38.31 5.97 10.56
N ILE A 844 37.68 6.82 11.38
CA ILE A 844 36.61 7.71 10.92
C ILE A 844 37.20 9.06 10.48
N THR A 845 36.98 9.42 9.22
CA THR A 845 37.15 10.79 8.70
C THR A 845 36.09 11.70 9.31
N LYS A 846 36.49 12.84 9.88
CA LYS A 846 35.53 13.78 10.50
C LYS A 846 34.68 14.46 9.42
N PRO A 847 33.39 14.75 9.68
CA PRO A 847 32.51 15.44 8.73
C PRO A 847 33.02 16.81 8.25
N SER A 848 33.93 17.45 9.00
CA SER A 848 34.56 18.73 8.67
C SER A 848 35.43 18.69 7.41
N ASP A 849 35.88 17.50 7.00
CA ASP A 849 36.88 17.32 5.94
C ASP A 849 36.24 17.10 4.56
N LEU A 850 34.89 17.08 4.48
CA LEU A 850 34.11 16.81 3.26
C LEU A 850 33.76 18.08 2.43
N LYS A 851 34.46 19.22 2.65
CA LYS A 851 34.18 20.51 1.97
C LYS A 851 34.35 20.49 0.43
N GLY A 852 34.86 19.40 -0.16
CA GLY A 852 35.14 19.28 -1.61
C GLY A 852 34.07 18.59 -2.46
N LEU A 853 33.03 17.97 -1.87
CA LEU A 853 32.02 17.18 -2.62
C LEU A 853 30.82 18.03 -3.10
N ASN A 854 31.11 19.17 -3.73
CA ASN A 854 30.11 20.04 -4.36
C ASN A 854 29.59 19.51 -5.72
N VAL A 855 29.89 18.26 -6.11
CA VAL A 855 29.43 17.71 -7.39
C VAL A 855 28.02 17.12 -7.29
N VAL A 856 27.48 16.91 -6.08
CA VAL A 856 26.09 16.43 -5.87
C VAL A 856 25.45 17.09 -4.63
N ARG A 857 25.59 18.42 -4.50
CA ARG A 857 24.75 19.23 -3.59
C ARG A 857 23.67 19.95 -4.38
#